data_AF-A0A9D1SME5-F1
#
_entry.id   AF-A0A9D1SME5-F1
#
_cell.length_a   1.000
_cell.length_b   1.000
_cell.length_c   1.000
_cell.angle_alpha   90.00
_cell.angle_beta   90.00
_cell.angle_gamma   90.00
#
_symmetry.space_group_name_H-M   'P 1'
#
loop_
_entity.id
_entity.type
_entity.pdbx_description
1 polymer ?
#
loop_
_entity_poly.entity_id
_entity_poly.type
_entity_poly.pdbx_seq_one_letter_code
_entity_poly.pdbx_strand_id
1 'polypeptide(L)'
;MTFRNCFTWSFCFLGFIGTLSNAGAAEQIEVPIGEVYNITDSTYEMYQSDSINGAVAVVNGDLNVTANAKFLNNKGNLGGVFYNLGNISITSADGNSLFGTNEATLGGAIYNTNSGKISEISHSLFQRNQSDSGGAIYNSGQGAFIDRIANSSFIENTAKKEYGGAIHNQGSITSIEQVAFLNNSASSGGAISNDVNGRIGNINATFNGNRVLLGELKQGGAISNSGVIESITDSKFIGNRAGDLGGAIYNASTGSITFKGTNSFSGNIAGGNSNDILNDGQIIIADGITTIGSGISGDGTLTVQDGATLSIGSTTLNQGVLNLDGVLSASIVNQKNFGKIDVDKINIGATGKLDLTLGATGIYDFGTDISAGSVSYNDSIYTVSIDGSNLVVKTKSVENIVDSTNLSSDAAVVVIGLSNSSSYSLNIASLNAQSALESGDLGYIEKESEILLGEGKPIVQSVASVLQTQLFSMATNRMNMSDKIEKDIDENVAYGFWAQGLMNTSKYADAFTGDTNGVAVGLDALIKKHYMLGFAFSYNQTDITANERDTEVTSNNFMLYGQYKPNNWYVNAALNYAMSDYVENAIAFGVIINPEYSVDSFGGQLITGYDFGFGLTPEVGARYLYISQDGYDNGFAEVAKTDFNYLTAIAGVKYALSFETEGRLKFIPEVRAAFTYDVISDDNTLSVTIPGIGNYITYGDKLSELGGEFGIGLSLAYNEWNFSLNYDLDIRESYNSQTGSVNFKYTF
;
A
#
# COMPACT_ATOMS: atom_id res chain seq x y z
N MET A 1 13.22 -87.66 22.63
CA MET A 1 13.21 -88.72 23.66
C MET A 1 13.67 -88.08 24.97
N THR A 2 12.87 -88.27 26.03
CA THR A 2 13.14 -88.02 27.47
C THR A 2 13.30 -86.60 28.05
N PHE A 3 12.30 -86.27 28.88
CA PHE A 3 12.19 -85.26 29.95
C PHE A 3 13.31 -85.30 31.00
N ARG A 4 13.57 -84.15 31.67
CA ARG A 4 13.44 -84.02 33.15
C ARG A 4 13.59 -82.58 33.68
N ASN A 5 12.68 -82.26 34.59
CA ASN A 5 12.60 -81.11 35.52
C ASN A 5 13.87 -80.95 36.37
N CYS A 6 14.15 -79.76 36.96
CA CYS A 6 13.57 -79.26 38.23
C CYS A 6 14.43 -78.15 38.90
N PHE A 7 13.74 -77.29 39.68
CA PHE A 7 14.19 -76.38 40.76
C PHE A 7 14.62 -74.91 40.48
N THR A 8 13.62 -74.05 40.74
CA THR A 8 13.62 -72.72 41.38
C THR A 8 14.82 -72.35 42.26
N TRP A 9 15.25 -71.07 42.25
CA TRP A 9 15.50 -70.24 43.44
C TRP A 9 15.36 -68.74 43.09
N SER A 10 14.61 -68.02 43.93
CA SER A 10 14.38 -66.57 43.90
C SER A 10 15.64 -65.76 44.22
N PHE A 11 15.82 -64.62 43.53
CA PHE A 11 16.57 -63.45 44.01
C PHE A 11 15.74 -62.22 43.59
N CYS A 12 15.01 -61.61 44.53
CA CYS A 12 15.40 -60.40 45.27
C CYS A 12 15.62 -59.18 44.37
N PHE A 13 14.66 -58.27 44.47
CA PHE A 13 14.67 -56.86 44.09
C PHE A 13 16.03 -56.20 44.30
N LEU A 14 16.55 -55.61 43.22
CA LEU A 14 17.46 -54.47 43.25
C LEU A 14 17.13 -53.66 42.00
N GLY A 15 16.42 -52.54 42.21
CA GLY A 15 16.10 -51.59 41.14
C GLY A 15 17.40 -51.11 40.50
N PHE A 16 17.55 -51.42 39.21
CA PHE A 16 18.68 -50.98 38.40
C PHE A 16 18.28 -49.66 37.75
N ILE A 17 18.83 -48.55 38.25
CA ILE A 17 18.86 -47.28 37.51
C ILE A 17 19.92 -47.45 36.42
N GLY A 18 19.50 -47.87 35.22
CA GLY A 18 20.38 -48.01 34.06
C GLY A 18 20.55 -46.68 33.34
N THR A 19 21.69 -46.00 33.51
CA THR A 19 22.14 -44.91 32.63
C THR A 19 23.09 -45.47 31.59
N LEU A 20 22.71 -45.47 30.31
CA LEU A 20 23.56 -45.86 29.19
C LEU A 20 23.95 -44.62 28.38
N SER A 21 25.24 -44.27 28.39
CA SER A 21 25.82 -43.25 27.52
C SER A 21 26.55 -43.93 26.35
N ASN A 22 26.19 -43.56 25.12
CA ASN A 22 26.77 -43.92 23.81
C ASN A 22 26.64 -45.39 23.35
N ALA A 23 25.81 -45.63 22.33
CA ALA A 23 25.97 -46.76 21.40
C ALA A 23 25.37 -46.43 20.02
N GLY A 24 26.17 -46.61 18.96
CA GLY A 24 25.70 -46.63 17.58
C GLY A 24 24.89 -47.90 17.29
N ALA A 25 23.87 -47.77 16.41
CA ALA A 25 22.82 -48.76 16.12
C ALA A 25 22.06 -49.24 17.36
N ALA A 26 21.10 -48.42 17.82
CA ALA A 26 20.36 -48.67 19.05
C ALA A 26 19.52 -49.97 18.98
N GLU A 27 19.65 -50.84 19.97
CA GLU A 27 18.63 -51.86 20.28
C GLU A 27 17.32 -51.16 20.70
N GLN A 28 16.18 -51.84 20.51
CA GLN A 28 14.89 -51.33 20.96
C GLN A 28 14.89 -51.17 22.48
N ILE A 29 14.43 -50.02 22.98
CA ILE A 29 14.24 -49.80 24.41
C ILE A 29 12.86 -50.36 24.80
N GLU A 30 12.83 -51.36 25.68
CA GLU A 30 11.60 -51.77 26.35
C GLU A 30 11.58 -51.20 27.77
N VAL A 31 10.52 -50.47 28.12
CA VAL A 31 10.29 -49.98 29.50
C VAL A 31 9.16 -50.80 30.11
N PRO A 32 9.45 -51.79 30.98
CA PRO A 32 8.43 -52.68 31.56
C PRO A 32 7.51 -51.95 32.55
N ILE A 33 6.34 -52.56 32.80
CA ILE A 33 5.39 -52.06 33.80
C ILE A 33 6.06 -51.96 35.19
N GLY A 34 5.94 -50.79 35.83
CA GLY A 34 6.46 -50.54 37.17
C GLY A 34 7.95 -50.18 37.23
N GLU A 35 8.64 -50.12 36.10
CA GLU A 35 10.03 -49.67 36.01
C GLU A 35 10.10 -48.22 35.52
N VAL A 36 11.17 -47.52 35.93
CA VAL A 36 11.49 -46.16 35.50
C VAL A 36 12.75 -46.17 34.64
N TYR A 37 12.66 -45.64 33.42
CA TYR A 37 13.79 -45.51 32.50
C TYR A 37 14.10 -44.03 32.24
N ASN A 38 15.38 -43.67 32.20
CA ASN A 38 15.82 -42.30 31.95
C ASN A 38 16.71 -42.25 30.70
N ILE A 39 16.33 -41.43 29.73
CA ILE A 39 17.18 -41.04 28.60
C ILE A 39 17.73 -39.64 28.90
N THR A 40 19.04 -39.51 29.00
CA THR A 40 19.70 -38.24 29.34
C THR A 40 20.89 -38.00 28.42
N ASP A 41 20.91 -36.89 27.69
CA ASP A 41 22.01 -36.45 26.81
C ASP A 41 22.49 -37.51 25.79
N SER A 42 21.53 -38.30 25.31
CA SER A 42 21.77 -39.42 24.39
C SER A 42 21.29 -39.11 22.98
N THR A 43 22.02 -39.64 21.98
CA THR A 43 21.61 -39.59 20.57
C THR A 43 21.23 -40.99 20.06
N TYR A 44 20.04 -41.10 19.50
CA TYR A 44 19.48 -42.28 18.85
C TYR A 44 19.23 -41.96 17.38
N GLU A 45 19.94 -42.64 16.49
CA GLU A 45 19.88 -42.34 15.05
C GLU A 45 19.74 -43.59 14.18
N MET A 46 18.95 -43.48 13.11
CA MET A 46 18.75 -44.51 12.06
C MET A 46 18.20 -45.85 12.57
N TYR A 47 17.49 -45.88 13.69
CA TYR A 47 16.78 -47.08 14.12
C TYR A 47 15.67 -47.43 13.11
N GLN A 48 15.52 -48.70 12.73
CA GLN A 48 14.40 -49.16 11.90
C GLN A 48 13.79 -50.43 12.51
N SER A 49 12.50 -50.38 12.83
CA SER A 49 11.78 -51.56 13.32
C SER A 49 10.69 -51.99 12.34
N ASP A 50 10.73 -53.27 11.98
CA ASP A 50 9.66 -53.96 11.22
C ASP A 50 8.57 -54.56 12.13
N SER A 51 8.71 -54.47 13.45
CA SER A 51 7.69 -54.96 14.39
C SER A 51 6.43 -54.09 14.37
N ILE A 52 5.27 -54.72 14.63
CA ILE A 52 3.95 -54.05 14.59
C ILE A 52 3.89 -52.83 15.55
N ASN A 53 4.61 -52.89 16.67
CA ASN A 53 4.70 -51.80 17.66
C ASN A 53 6.02 -51.01 17.55
N GLY A 54 6.72 -51.16 16.43
CA GLY A 54 8.08 -50.71 16.24
C GLY A 54 8.28 -49.23 16.47
N ALA A 55 9.20 -48.90 17.38
CA ALA A 55 9.64 -47.57 17.78
C ALA A 55 11.01 -47.71 18.47
N VAL A 56 11.78 -46.63 18.59
CA VAL A 56 13.03 -46.62 19.40
C VAL A 56 12.75 -47.08 20.84
N ALA A 57 11.62 -46.68 21.43
CA ALA A 57 11.16 -47.19 22.72
C ALA A 57 9.68 -47.61 22.73
N VAL A 58 9.42 -48.77 23.33
CA VAL A 58 8.08 -49.26 23.70
C VAL A 58 7.91 -49.08 25.21
N VAL A 59 7.00 -48.19 25.60
CA VAL A 59 6.90 -47.71 26.98
C VAL A 59 5.66 -48.30 27.65
N ASN A 60 5.83 -49.23 28.59
CA ASN A 60 4.76 -49.75 29.47
C ASN A 60 4.86 -49.23 30.92
N GLY A 61 6.06 -48.84 31.36
CA GLY A 61 6.33 -48.19 32.65
C GLY A 61 6.45 -46.68 32.53
N ASP A 62 7.42 -46.10 33.24
CA ASP A 62 7.69 -44.66 33.25
C ASP A 62 8.97 -44.35 32.47
N LEU A 63 8.91 -43.47 31.47
CA LEU A 63 10.06 -43.01 30.69
C LEU A 63 10.25 -41.50 30.88
N ASN A 64 11.42 -41.11 31.38
CA ASN A 64 11.84 -39.71 31.43
C ASN A 64 12.90 -39.45 30.36
N VAL A 65 12.64 -38.50 29.48
CA VAL A 65 13.61 -37.95 28.54
C VAL A 65 14.02 -36.59 29.08
N THR A 66 15.31 -36.45 29.36
CA THR A 66 15.93 -35.28 29.97
C THR A 66 17.16 -34.86 29.17
N ALA A 67 17.56 -33.59 29.28
CA ALA A 67 18.82 -33.03 28.76
C ALA A 67 19.14 -33.37 27.29
N ASN A 68 18.93 -32.42 26.35
CA ASN A 68 19.47 -32.42 24.98
C ASN A 68 19.40 -33.75 24.18
N ALA A 69 18.47 -34.65 24.51
CA ALA A 69 18.35 -35.94 23.85
C ALA A 69 17.98 -35.75 22.38
N LYS A 70 18.60 -36.54 21.49
CA LYS A 70 18.40 -36.43 20.05
C LYS A 70 17.90 -37.74 19.47
N PHE A 71 16.79 -37.70 18.75
CA PHE A 71 16.20 -38.81 18.05
C PHE A 71 16.09 -38.44 16.57
N LEU A 72 16.99 -38.99 15.76
CA LEU A 72 17.22 -38.59 14.37
C LEU A 72 16.97 -39.75 13.40
N ASN A 73 16.22 -39.50 12.32
CA ASN A 73 16.11 -40.45 11.20
C ASN A 73 15.59 -41.85 11.61
N ASN A 74 14.82 -41.96 12.69
CA ASN A 74 14.29 -43.25 13.15
C ASN A 74 13.01 -43.61 12.40
N LYS A 75 12.82 -44.90 12.14
CA LYS A 75 11.64 -45.45 11.46
C LYS A 75 10.93 -46.48 12.33
N GLY A 76 9.69 -46.18 12.66
CA GLY A 76 8.79 -47.06 13.39
C GLY A 76 7.57 -47.46 12.55
N ASN A 77 6.83 -48.46 12.99
CA ASN A 77 5.56 -48.81 12.35
C ASN A 77 4.44 -47.88 12.84
N LEU A 78 4.26 -47.79 14.16
CA LEU A 78 3.27 -46.90 14.76
C LEU A 78 3.93 -45.57 15.12
N GLY A 79 4.75 -45.50 16.18
CA GLY A 79 5.52 -44.29 16.52
C GLY A 79 6.98 -44.36 16.07
N GLY A 80 7.52 -43.30 15.44
CA GLY A 80 8.89 -43.35 14.91
C GLY A 80 9.98 -43.45 15.98
N VAL A 81 9.71 -42.84 17.14
CA VAL A 81 10.61 -42.85 18.31
C VAL A 81 9.94 -43.52 19.49
N PHE A 82 8.72 -43.14 19.85
CA PHE A 82 8.03 -43.68 21.02
C PHE A 82 6.69 -44.31 20.67
N TYR A 83 6.47 -45.54 21.16
CA TYR A 83 5.17 -46.19 21.25
C TYR A 83 4.74 -46.25 22.71
N ASN A 84 3.82 -45.37 23.13
CA ASN A 84 3.51 -45.16 24.54
C ASN A 84 2.24 -45.89 25.00
N LEU A 85 2.39 -46.86 25.90
CA LEU A 85 1.33 -47.52 26.66
C LEU A 85 1.32 -47.11 28.15
N GLY A 86 2.42 -46.56 28.65
CA GLY A 86 2.67 -46.16 30.05
C GLY A 86 2.74 -44.64 30.21
N ASN A 87 3.70 -44.14 30.97
CA ASN A 87 3.88 -42.71 31.22
C ASN A 87 5.18 -42.19 30.60
N ILE A 88 5.12 -41.06 29.89
CA ILE A 88 6.29 -40.34 29.38
C ILE A 88 6.36 -38.95 30.01
N SER A 89 7.58 -38.50 30.31
CA SER A 89 7.92 -37.10 30.58
C SER A 89 9.09 -36.70 29.69
N ILE A 90 8.92 -35.67 28.86
CA ILE A 90 9.98 -35.10 28.02
C ILE A 90 10.21 -33.68 28.51
N THR A 91 11.29 -33.46 29.23
CA THR A 91 11.67 -32.14 29.74
C THR A 91 13.14 -31.90 29.44
N SER A 92 13.57 -30.65 29.36
CA SER A 92 15.00 -30.37 29.24
C SER A 92 15.35 -29.07 29.95
N ALA A 93 16.37 -29.14 30.81
CA ALA A 93 16.87 -27.99 31.56
C ALA A 93 17.98 -27.24 30.80
N ASP A 94 18.71 -27.91 29.89
CA ASP A 94 19.99 -27.45 29.35
C ASP A 94 20.03 -27.34 27.81
N GLY A 95 18.87 -27.13 27.17
CA GLY A 95 18.72 -26.97 25.72
C GLY A 95 17.58 -27.84 25.16
N ASN A 96 17.30 -27.80 23.86
CA ASN A 96 16.12 -28.46 23.31
C ASN A 96 16.35 -29.95 23.00
N SER A 97 15.48 -30.83 23.50
CA SER A 97 15.40 -32.22 22.99
C SER A 97 14.96 -32.19 21.53
N LEU A 98 15.62 -32.96 20.66
CA LEU A 98 15.40 -32.92 19.22
C LEU A 98 14.79 -34.24 18.71
N PHE A 99 13.64 -34.14 18.07
CA PHE A 99 13.01 -35.21 17.30
C PHE A 99 13.05 -34.80 15.82
N GLY A 100 14.07 -35.26 15.10
CA GLY A 100 14.38 -34.84 13.73
C GLY A 100 14.19 -35.95 12.71
N THR A 101 13.46 -35.68 11.63
CA THR A 101 13.35 -36.58 10.46
C THR A 101 12.92 -38.02 10.79
N ASN A 102 12.14 -38.22 11.86
CA ASN A 102 11.61 -39.53 12.19
C ASN A 102 10.37 -39.85 11.35
N GLU A 103 10.17 -41.12 11.02
CA GLU A 103 9.12 -41.58 10.14
C GLU A 103 8.34 -42.75 10.76
N ALA A 104 7.02 -42.72 10.66
CA ALA A 104 6.20 -43.88 10.99
C ALA A 104 4.84 -43.86 10.28
N THR A 105 3.97 -44.85 10.49
CA THR A 105 2.60 -44.76 9.98
C THR A 105 1.76 -43.78 10.82
N LEU A 106 1.89 -43.77 12.16
CA LEU A 106 1.03 -42.96 13.05
C LEU A 106 1.85 -42.23 14.14
N GLY A 107 2.06 -40.92 14.03
CA GLY A 107 2.93 -40.22 14.97
C GLY A 107 4.39 -40.36 14.56
N GLY A 108 4.86 -39.47 13.67
CA GLY A 108 6.21 -39.59 13.09
C GLY A 108 7.33 -39.63 14.13
N ALA A 109 7.12 -39.01 15.30
CA ALA A 109 7.97 -39.20 16.47
C ALA A 109 7.27 -40.01 17.58
N ILE A 110 6.04 -39.66 17.94
CA ILE A 110 5.36 -40.22 19.11
C ILE A 110 3.97 -40.72 18.75
N TYR A 111 3.72 -42.00 19.02
CA TYR A 111 2.38 -42.57 19.06
C TYR A 111 1.95 -42.76 20.52
N ASN A 112 1.05 -41.92 21.01
CA ASN A 112 0.44 -42.06 22.32
C ASN A 112 -0.82 -42.91 22.21
N THR A 113 -0.80 -44.11 22.79
CA THR A 113 -1.93 -45.04 22.70
C THR A 113 -3.06 -44.61 23.64
N ASN A 114 -4.21 -45.27 23.52
CA ASN A 114 -5.37 -45.05 24.38
C ASN A 114 -5.14 -45.32 25.88
N SER A 115 -4.05 -46.00 26.28
CA SER A 115 -3.64 -46.12 27.69
C SER A 115 -2.46 -45.24 28.06
N GLY A 116 -1.81 -44.65 27.06
CA GLY A 116 -0.60 -43.85 27.22
C GLY A 116 -0.89 -42.47 27.78
N LYS A 117 -0.03 -42.05 28.69
CA LYS A 117 -0.03 -40.72 29.29
C LYS A 117 1.29 -40.02 29.04
N ILE A 118 1.23 -38.76 28.69
CA ILE A 118 2.39 -37.88 28.61
C ILE A 118 2.17 -36.76 29.61
N SER A 119 2.99 -36.73 30.65
CA SER A 119 2.90 -35.72 31.71
C SER A 119 3.38 -34.35 31.24
N GLU A 120 4.45 -34.30 30.44
CA GLU A 120 4.97 -33.05 29.91
C GLU A 120 5.78 -33.31 28.64
N ILE A 121 5.66 -32.40 27.68
CA ILE A 121 6.60 -32.20 26.59
C ILE A 121 7.04 -30.74 26.66
N SER A 122 8.25 -30.47 27.12
CA SER A 122 8.78 -29.11 27.14
C SER A 122 10.20 -28.98 26.63
N HIS A 123 10.53 -27.77 26.15
CA HIS A 123 11.83 -27.44 25.58
C HIS A 123 12.25 -28.47 24.52
N SER A 124 11.37 -28.69 23.55
CA SER A 124 11.55 -29.72 22.53
C SER A 124 11.37 -29.14 21.12
N LEU A 125 12.16 -29.65 20.19
CA LEU A 125 12.08 -29.36 18.76
C LEU A 125 11.67 -30.63 18.01
N PHE A 126 10.48 -30.63 17.44
CA PHE A 126 10.01 -31.63 16.49
C PHE A 126 10.18 -31.08 15.09
N GLN A 127 11.12 -31.61 14.33
CA GLN A 127 11.47 -31.10 13.01
C GLN A 127 11.39 -32.18 11.93
N ARG A 128 10.66 -31.90 10.85
CA ARG A 128 10.60 -32.76 9.65
C ARG A 128 10.20 -34.21 9.93
N ASN A 129 9.46 -34.47 11.01
CA ASN A 129 8.91 -35.79 11.26
C ASN A 129 7.76 -36.06 10.29
N GLN A 130 7.58 -37.31 9.91
CA GLN A 130 6.66 -37.71 8.86
C GLN A 130 5.82 -38.91 9.25
N SER A 131 4.52 -38.85 8.99
CA SER A 131 3.62 -39.99 9.13
C SER A 131 2.43 -39.93 8.19
N ASP A 132 1.50 -40.89 8.25
CA ASP A 132 0.23 -40.78 7.55
C ASP A 132 -0.75 -39.88 8.34
N SER A 133 -0.73 -39.96 9.68
CA SER A 133 -1.49 -39.13 10.63
C SER A 133 -0.62 -38.71 11.81
N GLY A 134 -0.69 -37.43 12.22
CA GLY A 134 0.10 -36.85 13.31
C GLY A 134 1.59 -36.79 12.94
N GLY A 135 1.99 -35.84 12.09
CA GLY A 135 3.34 -35.85 11.51
C GLY A 135 4.47 -35.89 12.54
N ALA A 136 4.27 -35.32 13.73
CA ALA A 136 5.13 -35.54 14.89
C ALA A 136 4.45 -36.42 15.95
N ILE A 137 3.23 -36.06 16.37
CA ILE A 137 2.54 -36.69 17.50
C ILE A 137 1.14 -37.15 17.06
N TYR A 138 0.81 -38.40 17.38
CA TYR A 138 -0.56 -38.91 17.33
C TYR A 138 -1.00 -39.22 18.77
N ASN A 139 -2.04 -38.55 19.25
CA ASN A 139 -2.71 -38.86 20.52
C ASN A 139 -3.99 -39.68 20.29
N SER A 140 -3.91 -41.00 20.46
CA SER A 140 -4.86 -41.98 19.90
C SER A 140 -5.97 -42.42 20.85
N GLY A 141 -7.21 -42.06 20.51
CA GLY A 141 -8.42 -42.46 21.25
C GLY A 141 -8.67 -41.68 22.54
N GLN A 142 -9.89 -41.81 23.07
CA GLN A 142 -10.39 -41.01 24.20
C GLN A 142 -9.60 -41.15 25.51
N GLY A 143 -8.90 -42.28 25.71
CA GLY A 143 -8.10 -42.52 26.91
C GLY A 143 -6.67 -41.98 26.83
N ALA A 144 -6.20 -41.60 25.63
CA ALA A 144 -4.87 -41.02 25.45
C ALA A 144 -4.82 -39.60 26.00
N PHE A 145 -3.82 -39.33 26.84
CA PHE A 145 -3.74 -38.09 27.59
C PHE A 145 -2.36 -37.45 27.47
N ILE A 146 -2.33 -36.16 27.13
CA ILE A 146 -1.14 -35.31 27.21
C ILE A 146 -1.49 -34.15 28.13
N ASP A 147 -0.81 -34.01 29.26
CA ASP A 147 -1.13 -32.90 30.17
C ASP A 147 -0.64 -31.58 29.58
N ARG A 148 0.63 -31.50 29.20
CA ARG A 148 1.23 -30.23 28.80
C ARG A 148 2.22 -30.36 27.67
N ILE A 149 2.09 -29.49 26.67
CA ILE A 149 3.11 -29.23 25.65
C ILE A 149 3.52 -27.77 25.80
N ALA A 150 4.77 -27.49 26.19
CA ALA A 150 5.20 -26.13 26.51
C ALA A 150 6.56 -25.76 25.91
N ASN A 151 6.79 -24.48 25.61
CA ASN A 151 8.10 -23.94 25.22
C ASN A 151 8.80 -24.78 24.12
N SER A 152 8.02 -25.20 23.12
CA SER A 152 8.44 -26.18 22.12
C SER A 152 8.16 -25.67 20.71
N SER A 153 8.78 -26.31 19.71
CA SER A 153 8.60 -25.95 18.31
C SER A 153 8.34 -27.17 17.45
N PHE A 154 7.33 -27.07 16.59
CA PHE A 154 6.98 -28.05 15.57
C PHE A 154 7.23 -27.40 14.21
N ILE A 155 8.27 -27.85 13.51
CA ILE A 155 8.75 -27.22 12.28
C ILE A 155 8.77 -28.23 11.13
N GLU A 156 8.08 -27.91 10.04
CA GLU A 156 8.10 -28.70 8.80
C GLU A 156 7.69 -30.18 8.99
N ASN A 157 6.91 -30.51 10.03
CA ASN A 157 6.38 -31.86 10.20
C ASN A 157 5.26 -32.12 9.18
N THR A 158 5.13 -33.36 8.74
CA THR A 158 4.23 -33.70 7.64
C THR A 158 3.39 -34.96 7.92
N ALA A 159 2.06 -34.83 7.85
CA ALA A 159 1.15 -35.95 7.67
C ALA A 159 0.87 -36.12 6.17
N LYS A 160 1.37 -37.20 5.57
CA LYS A 160 1.38 -37.41 4.10
C LYS A 160 0.01 -37.69 3.51
N LYS A 161 -0.92 -38.22 4.32
CA LYS A 161 -2.20 -38.73 3.83
C LYS A 161 -3.40 -38.11 4.50
N GLU A 162 -3.36 -37.97 5.82
CA GLU A 162 -4.55 -37.72 6.62
C GLU A 162 -4.41 -36.43 7.45
N TYR A 163 -4.30 -36.56 8.77
CA TYR A 163 -4.66 -35.50 9.71
C TYR A 163 -3.45 -34.99 10.50
N GLY A 164 -3.41 -33.69 10.77
CA GLY A 164 -2.53 -33.10 11.78
C GLY A 164 -1.05 -33.13 11.39
N GLY A 165 -0.56 -32.07 10.75
CA GLY A 165 0.82 -32.07 10.21
C GLY A 165 1.88 -32.11 11.29
N ALA A 166 1.59 -31.56 12.47
CA ALA A 166 2.37 -31.75 13.68
C ALA A 166 1.65 -32.70 14.64
N ILE A 167 0.40 -32.40 14.99
CA ILE A 167 -0.34 -33.12 16.03
C ILE A 167 -1.70 -33.56 15.48
N HIS A 168 -2.00 -34.85 15.59
CA HIS A 168 -3.36 -35.37 15.46
C HIS A 168 -3.88 -35.81 16.82
N ASN A 169 -5.01 -35.25 17.24
CA ASN A 169 -5.60 -35.48 18.55
C ASN A 169 -6.99 -36.13 18.44
N GLN A 170 -7.11 -37.31 19.05
CA GLN A 170 -8.39 -37.99 19.29
C GLN A 170 -8.67 -38.21 20.78
N GLY A 171 -7.69 -37.90 21.63
CA GLY A 171 -7.77 -37.97 23.08
C GLY A 171 -7.84 -36.59 23.71
N SER A 172 -7.21 -36.44 24.87
CA SER A 172 -7.17 -35.17 25.61
C SER A 172 -5.77 -34.56 25.65
N ILE A 173 -5.68 -33.27 25.36
CA ILE A 173 -4.51 -32.43 25.62
C ILE A 173 -4.94 -31.32 26.59
N THR A 174 -4.37 -31.22 27.80
CA THR A 174 -4.80 -30.17 28.74
C THR A 174 -4.31 -28.78 28.29
N SER A 175 -3.05 -28.66 27.87
CA SER A 175 -2.47 -27.36 27.52
C SER A 175 -1.38 -27.44 26.44
N ILE A 176 -1.39 -26.45 25.55
CA ILE A 176 -0.33 -26.14 24.59
C ILE A 176 0.09 -24.69 24.87
N GLU A 177 1.31 -24.46 25.34
CA GLU A 177 1.73 -23.16 25.89
C GLU A 177 3.05 -22.68 25.28
N GLN A 178 3.07 -21.47 24.73
CA GLN A 178 4.26 -20.88 24.12
C GLN A 178 4.89 -21.82 23.07
N VAL A 179 4.04 -22.38 22.20
CA VAL A 179 4.47 -23.31 21.15
C VAL A 179 4.47 -22.63 19.79
N ALA A 180 5.49 -22.92 18.99
CA ALA A 180 5.54 -22.48 17.59
C ALA A 180 5.23 -23.65 16.64
N PHE A 181 4.21 -23.48 15.80
CA PHE A 181 3.88 -24.38 14.68
C PHE A 181 4.24 -23.68 13.37
N LEU A 182 5.34 -24.09 12.76
CA LEU A 182 5.92 -23.42 11.60
C LEU A 182 5.97 -24.36 10.39
N ASN A 183 5.33 -23.98 9.28
CA ASN A 183 5.39 -24.70 8.01
C ASN A 183 5.05 -26.19 8.08
N ASN A 184 4.23 -26.62 9.03
CA ASN A 184 3.76 -28.00 9.09
C ASN A 184 2.73 -28.24 7.98
N SER A 185 2.58 -29.49 7.55
CA SER A 185 1.63 -29.81 6.49
C SER A 185 0.88 -31.13 6.67
N ALA A 186 -0.39 -31.15 6.29
CA ALA A 186 -1.26 -32.34 6.30
C ALA A 186 -2.33 -32.28 5.21
N SER A 187 -3.17 -33.29 5.04
CA SER A 187 -4.38 -33.18 4.20
C SER A 187 -5.54 -32.46 4.90
N SER A 188 -5.51 -32.40 6.24
CA SER A 188 -6.43 -31.62 7.09
C SER A 188 -5.74 -31.23 8.39
N GLY A 189 -5.86 -29.95 8.78
CA GLY A 189 -5.17 -29.42 9.97
C GLY A 189 -3.67 -29.36 9.77
N GLY A 190 -3.18 -28.37 9.01
CA GLY A 190 -1.77 -28.31 8.60
C GLY A 190 -0.78 -28.36 9.77
N ALA A 191 -1.15 -27.85 10.94
CA ALA A 191 -0.44 -28.09 12.20
C ALA A 191 -1.18 -29.07 13.10
N ILE A 192 -2.43 -28.77 13.45
CA ILE A 192 -3.21 -29.53 14.42
C ILE A 192 -4.51 -30.01 13.78
N SER A 193 -4.82 -31.29 13.94
CA SER A 193 -6.16 -31.82 13.71
C SER A 193 -6.72 -32.32 15.03
N ASN A 194 -7.84 -31.74 15.46
CA ASN A 194 -8.57 -32.16 16.65
C ASN A 194 -9.86 -32.85 16.22
N ASP A 195 -9.89 -34.17 16.33
CA ASP A 195 -11.00 -35.02 15.86
C ASP A 195 -12.25 -34.84 16.74
N VAL A 196 -13.38 -35.42 16.34
CA VAL A 196 -14.68 -35.27 17.01
C VAL A 196 -14.67 -35.66 18.49
N ASN A 197 -13.81 -36.61 18.86
CA ASN A 197 -13.62 -37.04 20.25
C ASN A 197 -12.47 -36.32 20.96
N GLY A 198 -11.72 -35.51 20.22
CA GLY A 198 -10.57 -34.79 20.70
C GLY A 198 -10.95 -33.59 21.56
N ARG A 199 -10.25 -33.44 22.68
CA ARG A 199 -10.34 -32.25 23.53
C ARG A 199 -8.97 -31.60 23.70
N ILE A 200 -8.91 -30.31 23.47
CA ILE A 200 -7.75 -29.47 23.81
C ILE A 200 -8.23 -28.41 24.80
N GLY A 201 -7.56 -28.25 25.94
CA GLY A 201 -7.90 -27.22 26.93
C GLY A 201 -7.48 -25.84 26.45
N ASN A 202 -6.25 -25.42 26.74
CA ASN A 202 -5.73 -24.12 26.29
C ASN A 202 -4.70 -24.26 25.17
N ILE A 203 -4.75 -23.35 24.20
CA ILE A 203 -3.73 -23.14 23.17
C ILE A 203 -3.22 -21.71 23.27
N ASN A 204 -1.94 -21.56 23.60
CA ASN A 204 -1.18 -20.34 23.42
C ASN A 204 -0.02 -20.61 22.46
N ALA A 205 -0.17 -20.21 21.20
CA ALA A 205 0.76 -20.60 20.15
C ALA A 205 0.85 -19.61 18.98
N THR A 206 1.94 -19.73 18.22
CA THR A 206 2.10 -19.10 16.91
C THR A 206 2.00 -20.15 15.80
N PHE A 207 1.05 -19.96 14.88
CA PHE A 207 0.86 -20.75 13.67
C PHE A 207 1.28 -19.93 12.46
N ASN A 208 2.43 -20.27 11.86
CA ASN A 208 2.97 -19.55 10.72
C ASN A 208 3.26 -20.47 9.53
N GLY A 209 2.66 -20.16 8.38
CA GLY A 209 2.95 -20.83 7.11
C GLY A 209 2.54 -22.31 7.06
N ASN A 210 1.73 -22.77 8.01
CA ASN A 210 1.20 -24.14 7.99
C ASN A 210 0.23 -24.26 6.81
N ARG A 211 0.24 -25.43 6.17
CA ARG A 211 -0.46 -25.61 4.90
C ARG A 211 -1.12 -26.96 4.77
N VAL A 212 -2.22 -27.00 4.06
CA VAL A 212 -2.80 -28.26 3.61
C VAL A 212 -2.19 -28.69 2.28
N LEU A 213 -1.71 -29.93 2.20
CA LEU A 213 -1.21 -30.56 0.98
C LEU A 213 -2.37 -30.82 0.01
N LEU A 214 -2.06 -30.90 -1.28
CA LEU A 214 -3.04 -31.25 -2.30
C LEU A 214 -3.60 -32.66 -2.01
N GLY A 215 -4.89 -32.76 -1.73
CA GLY A 215 -5.59 -33.99 -1.34
C GLY A 215 -7.12 -33.79 -1.32
N GLU A 216 -7.89 -34.77 -0.83
CA GLU A 216 -9.37 -34.73 -0.89
C GLU A 216 -10.01 -33.79 0.13
N LEU A 217 -9.46 -33.66 1.35
CA LEU A 217 -10.09 -32.92 2.45
C LEU A 217 -9.90 -31.40 2.34
N LYS A 218 -8.66 -30.89 2.21
CA LYS A 218 -8.34 -29.46 1.93
C LYS A 218 -8.76 -28.44 3.01
N GLN A 219 -8.77 -28.81 4.31
CA GLN A 219 -9.38 -28.00 5.39
C GLN A 219 -8.39 -27.59 6.49
N GLY A 220 -8.52 -26.37 7.00
CA GLY A 220 -7.83 -25.87 8.20
C GLY A 220 -6.32 -25.76 8.01
N GLY A 221 -5.85 -24.65 7.42
CA GLY A 221 -4.42 -24.47 7.09
C GLY A 221 -3.49 -24.59 8.29
N ALA A 222 -3.93 -24.16 9.47
CA ALA A 222 -3.26 -24.42 10.75
C ALA A 222 -4.02 -25.45 11.58
N ILE A 223 -5.31 -25.22 11.86
CA ILE A 223 -6.12 -26.05 12.74
C ILE A 223 -7.36 -26.54 12.00
N SER A 224 -7.61 -27.85 12.07
CA SER A 224 -8.91 -28.45 11.74
C SER A 224 -9.53 -28.97 13.02
N ASN A 225 -10.72 -28.49 13.38
CA ASN A 225 -11.39 -28.84 14.63
C ASN A 225 -12.78 -29.42 14.38
N SER A 226 -12.99 -30.66 14.84
CA SER A 226 -14.29 -31.32 14.92
C SER A 226 -14.71 -31.61 16.37
N GLY A 227 -13.79 -31.47 17.33
CA GLY A 227 -14.02 -31.67 18.76
C GLY A 227 -14.08 -30.36 19.55
N VAL A 228 -13.53 -30.36 20.77
CA VAL A 228 -13.57 -29.18 21.67
C VAL A 228 -12.18 -28.57 21.84
N ILE A 229 -12.06 -27.28 21.59
CA ILE A 229 -10.93 -26.44 22.00
C ILE A 229 -11.46 -25.40 23.01
N GLU A 230 -11.17 -25.60 24.29
CA GLU A 230 -11.77 -24.79 25.37
C GLU A 230 -11.25 -23.36 25.42
N SER A 231 -10.04 -23.11 24.92
CA SER A 231 -9.48 -21.77 24.81
C SER A 231 -8.32 -21.71 23.82
N ILE A 232 -8.33 -20.68 22.98
CA ILE A 232 -7.17 -20.18 22.24
C ILE A 232 -6.87 -18.79 22.80
N THR A 233 -5.67 -18.63 23.38
CA THR A 233 -5.22 -17.44 24.10
C THR A 233 -3.97 -16.86 23.48
N ASP A 234 -3.94 -15.54 23.34
CA ASP A 234 -2.75 -14.77 22.95
C ASP A 234 -2.00 -15.34 21.74
N SER A 235 -2.77 -15.84 20.75
CA SER A 235 -2.25 -16.65 19.65
C SER A 235 -2.23 -15.90 18.32
N LYS A 236 -1.30 -16.31 17.44
CA LYS A 236 -1.10 -15.67 16.12
C LYS A 236 -1.23 -16.68 14.99
N PHE A 237 -2.02 -16.34 13.97
CA PHE A 237 -2.21 -17.13 12.76
C PHE A 237 -1.78 -16.33 11.54
N ILE A 238 -0.61 -16.65 10.99
CA ILE A 238 0.06 -15.86 9.96
C ILE A 238 0.32 -16.71 8.73
N GLY A 239 -0.19 -16.30 7.58
CA GLY A 239 0.17 -16.90 6.29
C GLY A 239 -0.18 -18.38 6.14
N ASN A 240 -1.12 -18.91 6.91
CA ASN A 240 -1.55 -20.31 6.83
C ASN A 240 -2.46 -20.50 5.60
N ARG A 241 -2.42 -21.71 5.01
CA ARG A 241 -3.06 -21.96 3.71
C ARG A 241 -3.86 -23.26 3.70
N ALA A 242 -5.14 -23.17 3.40
CA ALA A 242 -6.01 -24.30 3.09
C ALA A 242 -6.33 -24.35 1.59
N GLY A 243 -6.58 -25.56 1.09
CA GLY A 243 -6.96 -25.75 -0.31
C GLY A 243 -8.41 -25.34 -0.61
N ASP A 244 -9.27 -25.30 0.42
CA ASP A 244 -10.70 -25.00 0.24
C ASP A 244 -11.32 -24.33 1.48
N LEU A 245 -11.23 -24.96 2.67
CA LEU A 245 -12.00 -24.53 3.85
C LEU A 245 -11.11 -24.00 4.96
N GLY A 246 -11.30 -22.73 5.37
CA GLY A 246 -10.66 -22.13 6.56
C GLY A 246 -9.15 -21.96 6.43
N GLY A 247 -8.68 -20.76 6.05
CA GLY A 247 -7.27 -20.55 5.71
C GLY A 247 -6.32 -20.77 6.89
N ALA A 248 -6.71 -20.34 8.09
CA ALA A 248 -6.06 -20.72 9.34
C ALA A 248 -6.84 -21.83 10.05
N ILE A 249 -8.13 -21.65 10.25
CA ILE A 249 -8.95 -22.55 11.07
C ILE A 249 -10.16 -23.02 10.28
N TYR A 250 -10.38 -24.33 10.24
CA TYR A 250 -11.67 -24.92 9.93
C TYR A 250 -12.30 -25.46 11.22
N ASN A 251 -13.46 -24.96 11.60
CA ASN A 251 -14.26 -25.46 12.70
C ASN A 251 -15.52 -26.14 12.15
N ALA A 252 -15.53 -27.47 12.17
CA ALA A 252 -16.63 -28.28 11.66
C ALA A 252 -17.89 -28.12 12.50
N SER A 253 -19.02 -28.65 12.01
CA SER A 253 -20.34 -28.50 12.65
C SER A 253 -20.43 -29.07 14.08
N THR A 254 -19.61 -30.07 14.41
CA THR A 254 -19.50 -30.62 15.77
C THR A 254 -18.48 -29.89 16.64
N GLY A 255 -17.68 -29.02 16.04
CA GLY A 255 -16.55 -28.34 16.65
C GLY A 255 -16.97 -27.14 17.50
N SER A 256 -16.30 -26.96 18.63
CA SER A 256 -16.41 -25.77 19.48
C SER A 256 -15.04 -25.19 19.77
N ILE A 257 -14.90 -23.87 19.58
CA ILE A 257 -13.69 -23.10 19.88
C ILE A 257 -14.07 -21.88 20.71
N THR A 258 -13.31 -21.63 21.78
CA THR A 258 -13.39 -20.36 22.52
C THR A 258 -12.10 -19.56 22.36
N PHE A 259 -12.18 -18.28 22.03
CA PHE A 259 -11.06 -17.33 22.03
C PHE A 259 -11.07 -16.48 23.29
N LYS A 260 -9.88 -16.22 23.82
CA LYS A 260 -9.61 -15.38 24.99
C LYS A 260 -8.32 -14.59 24.79
N GLY A 261 -8.10 -13.53 25.55
CA GLY A 261 -6.90 -12.69 25.42
C GLY A 261 -6.80 -12.04 24.04
N THR A 262 -5.58 -11.87 23.52
CA THR A 262 -5.32 -11.14 22.26
C THR A 262 -4.96 -12.08 21.11
N ASN A 263 -5.91 -12.39 20.23
CA ASN A 263 -5.67 -13.26 19.08
C ASN A 263 -5.63 -12.46 17.78
N SER A 264 -4.70 -12.80 16.88
CA SER A 264 -4.55 -12.09 15.59
C SER A 264 -4.40 -13.03 14.41
N PHE A 265 -5.10 -12.73 13.33
CA PHE A 265 -5.04 -13.44 12.06
C PHE A 265 -4.57 -12.50 10.95
N SER A 266 -3.65 -12.96 10.10
CA SER A 266 -3.15 -12.16 8.97
C SER A 266 -2.68 -13.04 7.80
N GLY A 267 -3.07 -12.65 6.59
CA GLY A 267 -2.58 -13.26 5.34
C GLY A 267 -2.93 -14.74 5.16
N ASN A 268 -3.96 -15.25 5.84
CA ASN A 268 -4.39 -16.63 5.69
C ASN A 268 -5.30 -16.79 4.46
N ILE A 269 -5.17 -17.92 3.76
CA ILE A 269 -5.78 -18.14 2.44
C ILE A 269 -6.51 -19.48 2.41
N ALA A 270 -7.75 -19.49 1.92
CA ALA A 270 -8.53 -20.69 1.64
C ALA A 270 -9.03 -20.67 0.18
N GLY A 271 -8.83 -21.75 -0.58
CA GLY A 271 -9.32 -21.84 -1.97
C GLY A 271 -8.73 -20.78 -2.93
N GLY A 272 -7.60 -20.17 -2.57
CA GLY A 272 -7.01 -19.04 -3.31
C GLY A 272 -7.57 -17.66 -2.93
N ASN A 273 -8.55 -17.60 -2.03
CA ASN A 273 -9.15 -16.36 -1.53
C ASN A 273 -8.68 -16.07 -0.11
N SER A 274 -8.66 -14.80 0.28
CA SER A 274 -8.45 -14.39 1.68
C SER A 274 -9.58 -14.93 2.55
N ASN A 275 -9.24 -15.72 3.57
CA ASN A 275 -10.17 -16.22 4.58
C ASN A 275 -9.37 -16.74 5.78
N ASP A 276 -9.68 -16.26 6.99
CA ASP A 276 -9.01 -16.72 8.20
C ASP A 276 -9.67 -17.98 8.76
N ILE A 277 -10.99 -17.93 8.90
CA ILE A 277 -11.76 -18.95 9.61
C ILE A 277 -12.96 -19.35 8.77
N LEU A 278 -13.18 -20.66 8.64
CA LEU A 278 -14.47 -21.21 8.28
C LEU A 278 -15.08 -21.90 9.49
N ASN A 279 -16.26 -21.45 9.91
CA ASN A 279 -16.98 -21.92 11.08
C ASN A 279 -18.36 -22.45 10.70
N ASP A 280 -18.53 -23.77 10.74
CA ASP A 280 -19.81 -24.46 10.66
C ASP A 280 -20.35 -24.86 12.05
N GLY A 281 -19.48 -24.84 13.06
CA GLY A 281 -19.79 -25.19 14.45
C GLY A 281 -20.04 -23.97 15.32
N GLN A 282 -19.44 -23.98 16.52
CA GLN A 282 -19.55 -22.89 17.48
C GLN A 282 -18.20 -22.19 17.69
N ILE A 283 -18.19 -20.87 17.60
CA ILE A 283 -17.11 -20.01 18.06
C ILE A 283 -17.63 -19.06 19.14
N ILE A 284 -16.86 -18.92 20.22
CA ILE A 284 -17.11 -17.97 21.29
C ILE A 284 -15.89 -17.07 21.45
N ILE A 285 -16.06 -15.75 21.35
CA ILE A 285 -15.06 -14.78 21.82
C ILE A 285 -15.45 -14.42 23.25
N ALA A 286 -14.76 -15.00 24.23
CA ALA A 286 -15.16 -14.93 25.63
C ALA A 286 -14.60 -13.71 26.37
N ASP A 287 -13.37 -13.30 26.04
CA ASP A 287 -12.74 -12.10 26.56
C ASP A 287 -11.64 -11.60 25.61
N GLY A 288 -11.12 -10.40 25.87
CA GLY A 288 -10.01 -9.83 25.12
C GLY A 288 -10.40 -9.40 23.70
N ILE A 289 -9.43 -9.43 22.78
CA ILE A 289 -9.58 -8.94 21.41
C ILE A 289 -9.18 -10.05 20.44
N THR A 290 -10.08 -10.39 19.51
CA THR A 290 -9.77 -11.25 18.37
C THR A 290 -9.82 -10.41 17.10
N THR A 291 -8.68 -10.22 16.45
CA THR A 291 -8.54 -9.45 15.21
C THR A 291 -8.45 -10.39 14.01
N ILE A 292 -9.38 -10.21 13.08
CA ILE A 292 -9.53 -10.97 11.83
C ILE A 292 -9.02 -10.10 10.68
N GLY A 293 -8.08 -10.63 9.91
CA GLY A 293 -7.42 -9.91 8.82
C GLY A 293 -7.85 -10.34 7.42
N SER A 294 -8.62 -11.42 7.29
CA SER A 294 -9.04 -11.98 5.99
C SER A 294 -10.47 -12.52 5.97
N GLY A 295 -11.20 -12.43 7.09
CA GLY A 295 -12.63 -12.72 7.19
C GLY A 295 -12.96 -14.06 7.82
N ILE A 296 -14.22 -14.19 8.24
CA ILE A 296 -14.85 -15.41 8.76
C ILE A 296 -15.97 -15.82 7.80
N SER A 297 -16.10 -17.12 7.51
CA SER A 297 -17.16 -17.70 6.68
C SER A 297 -17.83 -18.90 7.34
N GLY A 298 -18.94 -19.39 6.78
CA GLY A 298 -19.61 -20.63 7.18
C GLY A 298 -20.94 -20.36 7.90
N ASP A 299 -21.71 -21.41 8.15
CA ASP A 299 -23.10 -21.27 8.62
C ASP A 299 -23.25 -21.49 10.13
N GLY A 300 -22.13 -21.45 10.86
CA GLY A 300 -22.06 -21.72 12.29
C GLY A 300 -22.63 -20.61 13.17
N THR A 301 -22.49 -20.81 14.48
CA THR A 301 -22.82 -19.81 15.50
C THR A 301 -21.54 -19.12 15.99
N LEU A 302 -21.54 -17.79 15.94
CA LEU A 302 -20.51 -16.94 16.51
C LEU A 302 -21.10 -16.13 17.68
N THR A 303 -20.46 -16.21 18.84
CA THR A 303 -20.87 -15.45 20.03
C THR A 303 -19.74 -14.56 20.50
N VAL A 304 -19.99 -13.27 20.66
CA VAL A 304 -19.07 -12.31 21.27
C VAL A 304 -19.63 -11.92 22.63
N GLN A 305 -18.99 -12.37 23.71
CA GLN A 305 -19.45 -12.17 25.08
C GLN A 305 -19.15 -10.76 25.58
N ASP A 306 -19.84 -10.36 26.66
CA ASP A 306 -19.60 -9.09 27.33
C ASP A 306 -18.12 -8.95 27.75
N GLY A 307 -17.54 -7.77 27.54
CA GLY A 307 -16.11 -7.49 27.74
C GLY A 307 -15.17 -8.01 26.65
N ALA A 308 -15.66 -8.73 25.63
CA ALA A 308 -14.87 -9.19 24.50
C ALA A 308 -15.04 -8.29 23.26
N THR A 309 -14.04 -8.27 22.39
CA THR A 309 -14.06 -7.57 21.10
C THR A 309 -13.70 -8.51 19.95
N LEU A 310 -14.53 -8.55 18.93
CA LEU A 310 -14.20 -9.09 17.62
C LEU A 310 -13.94 -7.92 16.67
N SER A 311 -12.73 -7.80 16.13
CA SER A 311 -12.38 -6.77 15.16
C SER A 311 -12.19 -7.40 13.79
N ILE A 312 -13.01 -7.01 12.81
CA ILE A 312 -12.97 -7.55 11.45
C ILE A 312 -12.44 -6.54 10.41
N GLY A 313 -12.22 -5.28 10.80
CA GLY A 313 -11.85 -4.21 9.86
C GLY A 313 -12.82 -4.16 8.68
N SER A 314 -12.30 -4.10 7.46
CA SER A 314 -13.10 -4.14 6.23
C SER A 314 -13.31 -5.56 5.67
N THR A 315 -13.12 -6.62 6.47
CA THR A 315 -13.23 -8.01 6.01
C THR A 315 -14.62 -8.59 6.23
N THR A 316 -14.96 -9.63 5.47
CA THR A 316 -16.29 -10.28 5.55
C THR A 316 -16.44 -11.09 6.83
N LEU A 317 -17.60 -10.94 7.48
CA LEU A 317 -18.11 -11.83 8.51
C LEU A 317 -19.37 -12.50 7.98
N ASN A 318 -19.24 -13.72 7.46
CA ASN A 318 -20.36 -14.54 7.05
C ASN A 318 -20.59 -15.66 8.09
N GLN A 319 -21.75 -15.65 8.74
CA GLN A 319 -22.14 -16.59 9.80
C GLN A 319 -23.64 -16.86 9.78
N GLY A 320 -24.09 -18.07 10.13
CA GLY A 320 -25.52 -18.32 10.29
C GLY A 320 -26.13 -17.49 11.42
N VAL A 321 -25.50 -17.52 12.61
CA VAL A 321 -25.97 -16.75 13.77
C VAL A 321 -24.84 -15.97 14.42
N LEU A 322 -25.06 -14.68 14.66
CA LEU A 322 -24.21 -13.82 15.48
C LEU A 322 -24.93 -13.42 16.77
N ASN A 323 -24.40 -13.84 17.92
CA ASN A 323 -24.82 -13.35 19.24
C ASN A 323 -23.81 -12.31 19.73
N LEU A 324 -24.26 -11.09 20.00
CA LEU A 324 -23.40 -9.96 20.32
C LEU A 324 -23.78 -9.35 21.67
N ASP A 325 -23.04 -9.71 22.72
CA ASP A 325 -23.07 -9.07 24.04
C ASP A 325 -21.85 -8.18 24.27
N GLY A 326 -20.75 -8.40 23.55
CA GLY A 326 -19.55 -7.56 23.56
C GLY A 326 -19.50 -6.56 22.40
N VAL A 327 -18.30 -6.32 21.86
CA VAL A 327 -18.08 -5.36 20.75
C VAL A 327 -17.73 -6.10 19.45
N LEU A 328 -18.43 -5.76 18.37
CA LEU A 328 -18.00 -6.09 17.01
C LEU A 328 -17.53 -4.78 16.34
N SER A 329 -16.23 -4.67 16.12
CA SER A 329 -15.61 -3.53 15.45
C SER A 329 -15.41 -3.82 13.96
N ALA A 330 -15.94 -2.96 13.09
CA ALA A 330 -15.91 -3.11 11.64
C ALA A 330 -15.74 -1.75 10.93
N SER A 331 -15.09 -1.78 9.76
CA SER A 331 -14.94 -0.63 8.89
C SER A 331 -15.81 -0.81 7.64
N ILE A 332 -16.69 0.15 7.36
CA ILE A 332 -17.56 0.14 6.19
C ILE A 332 -16.91 1.04 5.14
N VAL A 333 -16.37 0.46 4.06
CA VAL A 333 -15.79 1.29 2.98
C VAL A 333 -16.92 1.93 2.19
N ASN A 334 -17.85 1.13 1.64
CA ASN A 334 -19.05 1.65 0.96
C ASN A 334 -20.19 0.62 0.92
N GLN A 335 -21.31 0.96 0.26
CA GLN A 335 -22.51 0.11 0.17
C GLN A 335 -22.30 -1.24 -0.52
N LYS A 336 -21.19 -1.44 -1.25
CA LYS A 336 -20.88 -2.71 -1.92
C LYS A 336 -19.80 -3.50 -1.18
N ASN A 337 -18.84 -2.79 -0.60
CA ASN A 337 -17.62 -3.32 0.01
C ASN A 337 -17.61 -2.94 1.49
N PHE A 338 -18.15 -3.84 2.29
CA PHE A 338 -18.24 -3.75 3.73
C PHE A 338 -17.09 -4.55 4.37
N GLY A 339 -16.83 -4.32 5.66
CA GLY A 339 -16.72 -5.48 6.55
C GLY A 339 -18.06 -6.21 6.52
N LYS A 340 -18.28 -7.09 5.52
CA LYS A 340 -19.61 -7.60 5.14
C LYS A 340 -20.12 -8.50 6.25
N ILE A 341 -20.87 -7.92 7.19
CA ILE A 341 -21.60 -8.65 8.22
C ILE A 341 -22.81 -9.26 7.51
N ASP A 342 -22.61 -10.48 7.02
CA ASP A 342 -23.56 -11.28 6.26
C ASP A 342 -24.04 -12.41 7.17
N VAL A 343 -25.09 -12.14 7.93
CA VAL A 343 -25.61 -13.10 8.90
C VAL A 343 -27.08 -13.39 8.68
N ASP A 344 -27.47 -14.66 8.78
CA ASP A 344 -28.89 -15.01 8.69
C ASP A 344 -29.67 -14.44 9.88
N LYS A 345 -28.99 -14.31 11.04
CA LYS A 345 -29.56 -13.75 12.25
C LYS A 345 -28.53 -13.07 13.15
N ILE A 346 -28.78 -11.82 13.53
CA ILE A 346 -28.08 -11.14 14.63
C ILE A 346 -28.95 -11.08 15.89
N ASN A 347 -28.37 -11.38 17.05
CA ASN A 347 -28.97 -11.16 18.36
C ASN A 347 -28.06 -10.22 19.14
N ILE A 348 -28.46 -8.95 19.28
CA ILE A 348 -27.71 -7.96 20.06
C ILE A 348 -28.29 -7.92 21.48
N GLY A 349 -27.47 -8.28 22.47
CA GLY A 349 -27.83 -8.21 23.88
C GLY A 349 -27.68 -6.80 24.45
N ALA A 350 -27.98 -6.66 25.75
CA ALA A 350 -28.07 -5.34 26.39
C ALA A 350 -26.74 -4.55 26.40
N THR A 351 -25.62 -5.25 26.40
CA THR A 351 -24.26 -4.67 26.39
C THR A 351 -23.63 -4.67 25.00
N GLY A 352 -24.27 -5.33 24.02
CA GLY A 352 -23.77 -5.51 22.68
C GLY A 352 -23.60 -4.21 21.91
N LYS A 353 -22.45 -4.04 21.25
CA LYS A 353 -22.13 -2.87 20.43
C LYS A 353 -21.54 -3.24 19.07
N LEU A 354 -22.08 -2.63 18.04
CA LEU A 354 -21.49 -2.51 16.71
C LEU A 354 -20.68 -1.22 16.68
N ASP A 355 -19.35 -1.32 16.65
CA ASP A 355 -18.46 -0.17 16.60
C ASP A 355 -17.97 0.02 15.15
N LEU A 356 -18.46 1.07 14.50
CA LEU A 356 -18.36 1.24 13.05
C LEU A 356 -17.52 2.47 12.68
N THR A 357 -16.45 2.24 11.91
CA THR A 357 -15.75 3.30 11.16
C THR A 357 -16.38 3.39 9.77
N LEU A 358 -16.85 4.57 9.35
CA LEU A 358 -17.79 4.73 8.22
C LEU A 358 -17.15 5.48 7.05
N GLY A 359 -16.61 4.82 6.04
CA GLY A 359 -15.98 5.46 4.88
C GLY A 359 -16.93 6.18 3.93
N ALA A 360 -18.22 5.83 3.95
CA ALA A 360 -19.21 6.41 3.03
C ALA A 360 -20.59 6.63 3.67
N THR A 361 -21.35 7.55 3.08
CA THR A 361 -22.78 7.73 3.34
C THR A 361 -23.61 6.69 2.58
N GLY A 362 -24.82 6.43 3.06
CA GLY A 362 -25.69 5.46 2.41
C GLY A 362 -26.70 4.81 3.34
N ILE A 363 -27.34 3.77 2.82
CA ILE A 363 -28.24 2.89 3.55
C ILE A 363 -27.60 1.51 3.55
N TYR A 364 -27.39 0.95 4.73
CA TYR A 364 -26.74 -0.34 4.93
C TYR A 364 -27.71 -1.30 5.59
N ASP A 365 -28.12 -2.33 4.86
CA ASP A 365 -29.06 -3.34 5.33
C ASP A 365 -28.30 -4.50 5.99
N PHE A 366 -28.60 -4.76 7.26
CA PHE A 366 -28.03 -5.88 8.01
C PHE A 366 -28.94 -7.12 8.03
N GLY A 367 -30.02 -7.11 7.24
CA GLY A 367 -30.97 -8.22 7.08
C GLY A 367 -31.84 -8.51 8.32
N THR A 368 -31.59 -7.82 9.42
CA THR A 368 -32.25 -8.00 10.72
C THR A 368 -32.35 -6.68 11.47
N ASP A 369 -33.36 -6.53 12.32
CA ASP A 369 -33.59 -5.29 13.07
C ASP A 369 -32.42 -4.99 14.04
N ILE A 370 -31.91 -3.76 13.98
CA ILE A 370 -30.83 -3.28 14.86
C ILE A 370 -31.38 -2.21 15.82
N SER A 371 -30.86 -2.14 17.04
CA SER A 371 -31.24 -1.10 17.99
C SER A 371 -30.29 0.11 17.91
N ALA A 372 -30.83 1.33 17.91
CA ALA A 372 -30.02 2.55 17.76
C ALA A 372 -28.98 2.73 18.88
N GLY A 373 -29.27 2.25 20.09
CA GLY A 373 -28.34 2.31 21.24
C GLY A 373 -27.16 1.33 21.14
N SER A 374 -27.17 0.42 20.16
CA SER A 374 -26.12 -0.58 19.96
C SER A 374 -25.09 -0.19 18.90
N VAL A 375 -25.18 0.98 18.27
CA VAL A 375 -24.22 1.42 17.24
C VAL A 375 -23.36 2.57 17.76
N SER A 376 -22.05 2.37 17.73
CA SER A 376 -21.01 3.37 17.95
C SER A 376 -20.39 3.75 16.61
N TYR A 377 -20.13 5.03 16.42
CA TYR A 377 -19.57 5.59 15.17
C TYR A 377 -18.95 6.95 15.46
N ASN A 378 -18.20 7.49 14.48
CA ASN A 378 -17.69 8.85 14.56
C ASN A 378 -18.82 9.87 14.40
N ASP A 379 -19.39 10.30 15.52
CA ASP A 379 -20.48 11.26 15.57
C ASP A 379 -20.05 12.68 15.23
N SER A 380 -18.75 12.98 15.13
CA SER A 380 -18.28 14.31 14.73
C SER A 380 -18.50 14.57 13.24
N ILE A 381 -18.44 13.51 12.42
CA ILE A 381 -18.64 13.60 10.96
C ILE A 381 -20.05 13.16 10.56
N TYR A 382 -20.58 12.10 11.17
CA TYR A 382 -21.82 11.47 10.70
C TYR A 382 -23.03 11.71 11.62
N THR A 383 -24.20 11.59 11.01
CA THR A 383 -25.46 11.30 11.71
C THR A 383 -25.96 9.94 11.24
N VAL A 384 -26.29 9.08 12.19
CA VAL A 384 -26.77 7.72 11.93
C VAL A 384 -28.16 7.54 12.51
N SER A 385 -29.08 7.01 11.71
CA SER A 385 -30.43 6.63 12.13
C SER A 385 -30.75 5.21 11.67
N ILE A 386 -31.60 4.51 12.42
CA ILE A 386 -32.01 3.13 12.08
C ILE A 386 -33.47 3.12 11.61
N ASP A 387 -33.72 2.41 10.51
CA ASP A 387 -35.05 2.14 9.95
C ASP A 387 -35.21 0.64 9.71
N GLY A 388 -35.75 -0.08 10.71
CA GLY A 388 -35.81 -1.55 10.71
C GLY A 388 -34.41 -2.17 10.72
N SER A 389 -34.07 -2.90 9.66
CA SER A 389 -32.74 -3.49 9.44
C SER A 389 -31.72 -2.56 8.80
N ASN A 390 -32.15 -1.35 8.41
CA ASN A 390 -31.32 -0.41 7.69
C ASN A 390 -30.64 0.60 8.62
N LEU A 391 -29.33 0.70 8.49
CA LEU A 391 -28.52 1.78 9.03
C LEU A 391 -28.41 2.90 7.98
N VAL A 392 -28.99 4.05 8.25
CA VAL A 392 -28.96 5.22 7.37
C VAL A 392 -27.88 6.18 7.85
N VAL A 393 -26.84 6.36 7.05
CA VAL A 393 -25.65 7.17 7.35
C VAL A 393 -25.64 8.41 6.46
N LYS A 394 -25.49 9.58 7.08
CA LYS A 394 -25.34 10.88 6.41
C LYS A 394 -24.23 11.68 7.05
N THR A 395 -23.60 12.58 6.31
CA THR A 395 -22.67 13.57 6.87
C THR A 395 -23.41 14.71 7.57
N LYS A 396 -22.79 15.28 8.60
CA LYS A 396 -23.18 16.57 9.18
C LYS A 396 -22.85 17.74 8.22
N SER A 397 -23.33 18.94 8.53
CA SER A 397 -22.93 20.15 7.78
C SER A 397 -21.50 20.55 8.10
N VAL A 398 -20.90 21.36 7.22
CA VAL A 398 -19.54 21.91 7.40
C VAL A 398 -19.39 22.58 8.76
N GLU A 399 -20.34 23.43 9.17
CA GLU A 399 -20.25 24.15 10.45
C GLU A 399 -20.22 23.18 11.64
N ASN A 400 -21.07 22.15 11.62
CA ASN A 400 -21.14 21.18 12.72
C ASN A 400 -19.87 20.30 12.81
N ILE A 401 -19.24 19.99 11.68
CA ILE A 401 -17.97 19.26 11.66
C ILE A 401 -16.86 20.16 12.21
N VAL A 402 -16.76 21.40 11.73
CA VAL A 402 -15.78 22.39 12.23
C VAL A 402 -15.93 22.57 13.74
N ASP A 403 -17.15 22.78 14.24
CA ASP A 403 -17.42 22.98 15.67
C ASP A 403 -17.07 21.77 16.54
N SER A 404 -17.20 20.55 16.00
CA SER A 404 -16.92 19.31 16.75
C SER A 404 -15.47 18.85 16.67
N THR A 405 -14.75 19.20 15.60
CA THR A 405 -13.40 18.68 15.31
C THR A 405 -12.29 19.72 15.40
N ASN A 406 -12.61 21.01 15.30
CA ASN A 406 -11.67 22.12 15.06
C ASN A 406 -10.89 22.03 13.74
N LEU A 407 -11.37 21.26 12.75
CA LEU A 407 -10.84 21.32 11.39
C LEU A 407 -11.17 22.67 10.73
N SER A 408 -10.36 23.05 9.74
CA SER A 408 -10.69 24.14 8.83
C SER A 408 -11.97 23.84 8.03
N SER A 409 -12.61 24.89 7.50
CA SER A 409 -13.78 24.70 6.62
C SER A 409 -13.43 23.88 5.38
N ASP A 410 -12.21 24.03 4.87
CA ASP A 410 -11.75 23.35 3.64
C ASP A 410 -11.53 21.86 3.90
N ALA A 411 -10.88 21.53 5.02
CA ALA A 411 -10.74 20.14 5.46
C ALA A 411 -12.11 19.49 5.78
N ALA A 412 -13.04 20.22 6.41
CA ALA A 412 -14.39 19.72 6.66
C ALA A 412 -15.17 19.46 5.34
N VAL A 413 -15.01 20.33 4.34
CA VAL A 413 -15.55 20.14 2.99
C VAL A 413 -14.96 18.88 2.34
N VAL A 414 -13.65 18.66 2.45
CA VAL A 414 -12.99 17.46 1.92
C VAL A 414 -13.51 16.19 2.58
N VAL A 415 -13.59 16.14 3.91
CA VAL A 415 -14.10 14.97 4.65
C VAL A 415 -15.55 14.64 4.23
N ILE A 416 -16.39 15.65 4.02
CA ILE A 416 -17.75 15.45 3.49
C ILE A 416 -17.69 14.91 2.04
N GLY A 417 -16.85 15.48 1.19
CA GLY A 417 -16.65 15.02 -0.19
C GLY A 417 -16.24 13.56 -0.28
N LEU A 418 -15.23 13.16 0.51
CA LEU A 418 -14.73 11.78 0.56
C LEU A 418 -15.84 10.81 1.00
N SER A 419 -16.61 11.21 2.00
CA SER A 419 -17.73 10.42 2.54
C SER A 419 -18.89 10.26 1.57
N ASN A 420 -19.13 11.23 0.69
CA ASN A 420 -20.23 11.21 -0.27
C ASN A 420 -19.77 10.77 -1.67
N SER A 421 -18.50 10.43 -1.84
CA SER A 421 -17.98 9.93 -3.09
C SER A 421 -18.49 8.51 -3.38
N SER A 422 -18.71 8.23 -4.66
CA SER A 422 -19.01 6.88 -5.16
C SER A 422 -17.75 6.05 -5.43
N SER A 423 -16.56 6.65 -5.34
CA SER A 423 -15.28 6.00 -5.59
C SER A 423 -14.82 5.19 -4.37
N TYR A 424 -14.50 3.91 -4.60
CA TYR A 424 -13.96 3.03 -3.57
C TYR A 424 -12.66 3.58 -2.95
N SER A 425 -11.73 4.11 -3.77
CA SER A 425 -10.49 4.69 -3.26
C SER A 425 -10.75 5.90 -2.37
N LEU A 426 -11.65 6.80 -2.78
CA LEU A 426 -11.97 7.98 -1.95
C LEU A 426 -12.69 7.61 -0.66
N ASN A 427 -13.46 6.53 -0.63
CA ASN A 427 -14.03 6.04 0.61
C ASN A 427 -12.96 5.38 1.52
N ILE A 428 -11.89 4.80 0.98
CA ILE A 428 -10.72 4.39 1.77
C ILE A 428 -10.01 5.64 2.34
N ALA A 429 -9.83 6.69 1.54
CA ALA A 429 -9.32 7.97 2.03
C ALA A 429 -10.18 8.54 3.18
N SER A 430 -11.51 8.43 3.08
CA SER A 430 -12.44 8.79 4.16
C SER A 430 -12.21 7.99 5.45
N LEU A 431 -11.94 6.68 5.36
CA LEU A 431 -11.58 5.86 6.52
C LEU A 431 -10.23 6.27 7.13
N ASN A 432 -9.26 6.63 6.29
CA ASN A 432 -7.96 7.14 6.75
C ASN A 432 -8.12 8.49 7.47
N ALA A 433 -8.97 9.38 6.95
CA ALA A 433 -9.30 10.64 7.60
C ALA A 433 -9.98 10.42 8.97
N GLN A 434 -10.89 9.45 9.08
CA GLN A 434 -11.50 9.08 10.36
C GLN A 434 -10.49 8.54 11.35
N SER A 435 -9.58 7.66 10.91
CA SER A 435 -8.53 7.10 11.75
C SER A 435 -7.59 8.20 12.28
N ALA A 436 -7.26 9.19 11.44
CA ALA A 436 -6.49 10.36 11.85
C ALA A 436 -7.26 11.23 12.86
N LEU A 437 -8.56 11.44 12.64
CA LEU A 437 -9.40 12.21 13.56
C LEU A 437 -9.53 11.53 14.93
N GLU A 438 -9.73 10.21 14.95
CA GLU A 438 -9.79 9.40 16.17
C GLU A 438 -8.48 9.42 16.96
N SER A 439 -7.34 9.49 16.27
CA SER A 439 -6.01 9.63 16.88
C SER A 439 -5.63 11.09 17.21
N GLY A 440 -6.46 12.06 16.82
CA GLY A 440 -6.25 13.49 17.06
C GLY A 440 -5.24 14.17 16.11
N ASP A 441 -4.88 13.53 15.00
CA ASP A 441 -3.94 14.06 14.00
C ASP A 441 -4.64 14.98 13.00
N LEU A 442 -5.03 16.16 13.46
CA LEU A 442 -5.69 17.17 12.62
C LEU A 442 -4.73 17.71 11.54
N GLY A 443 -3.43 17.82 11.85
CA GLY A 443 -2.42 18.33 10.91
C GLY A 443 -2.30 17.47 9.66
N TYR A 444 -2.39 16.14 9.80
CA TYR A 444 -2.49 15.23 8.67
C TYR A 444 -3.73 15.52 7.82
N ILE A 445 -4.91 15.65 8.43
CA ILE A 445 -6.15 15.89 7.68
C ILE A 445 -6.07 17.21 6.90
N GLU A 446 -5.58 18.29 7.52
CA GLU A 446 -5.42 19.60 6.85
C GLU A 446 -4.51 19.49 5.63
N LYS A 447 -3.31 18.94 5.81
CA LYS A 447 -2.31 18.80 4.75
C LYS A 447 -2.82 17.96 3.58
N GLU A 448 -3.39 16.78 3.86
CA GLU A 448 -3.90 15.88 2.82
C GLU A 448 -5.15 16.46 2.12
N SER A 449 -5.93 17.30 2.82
CA SER A 449 -7.06 18.02 2.22
C SER A 449 -6.59 19.09 1.22
N GLU A 450 -5.52 19.82 1.55
CA GLU A 450 -4.92 20.81 0.64
C GLU A 450 -4.42 20.16 -0.65
N ILE A 451 -3.77 18.98 -0.55
CA ILE A 451 -3.32 18.24 -1.73
C ILE A 451 -4.52 17.91 -2.64
N LEU A 452 -5.62 17.46 -2.05
CA LEU A 452 -6.76 16.87 -2.75
C LEU A 452 -7.72 17.90 -3.38
N LEU A 453 -7.85 19.09 -2.79
CA LEU A 453 -8.58 20.22 -3.40
C LEU A 453 -7.87 20.79 -4.62
N GLY A 454 -6.59 20.46 -4.81
CA GLY A 454 -5.77 21.00 -5.89
C GLY A 454 -5.07 22.28 -5.49
N GLU A 455 -4.01 22.60 -6.22
CA GLU A 455 -3.09 23.64 -5.82
C GLU A 455 -3.52 25.03 -6.33
N GLY A 456 -3.86 25.94 -5.41
CA GLY A 456 -4.17 27.33 -5.72
C GLY A 456 -2.97 28.18 -6.15
N LYS A 457 -1.92 27.61 -6.74
CA LYS A 457 -0.73 28.34 -7.20
C LYS A 457 -0.86 28.68 -8.68
N PRO A 458 -0.18 29.75 -9.17
CA PRO A 458 -0.32 30.22 -10.55
C PRO A 458 0.49 29.36 -11.55
N ILE A 459 0.39 28.03 -11.47
CA ILE A 459 1.15 27.09 -12.32
C ILE A 459 0.78 27.28 -13.79
N VAL A 460 -0.51 27.19 -14.12
CA VAL A 460 -1.03 27.35 -15.48
C VAL A 460 -0.66 28.71 -16.06
N GLN A 461 -0.81 29.79 -15.26
CA GLN A 461 -0.40 31.14 -15.65
C GLN A 461 1.12 31.20 -15.95
N SER A 462 1.93 30.59 -15.09
CA SER A 462 3.39 30.62 -15.20
C SER A 462 3.90 29.87 -16.42
N VAL A 463 3.42 28.65 -16.66
CA VAL A 463 3.79 27.85 -17.84
C VAL A 463 3.41 28.58 -19.13
N ALA A 464 2.17 29.07 -19.24
CA ALA A 464 1.74 29.82 -20.42
C ALA A 464 2.57 31.09 -20.64
N SER A 465 2.90 31.81 -19.56
CA SER A 465 3.75 33.01 -19.62
C SER A 465 5.19 32.70 -20.04
N VAL A 466 5.78 31.60 -19.56
CA VAL A 466 7.11 31.12 -19.94
C VAL A 466 7.13 30.78 -21.43
N LEU A 467 6.18 29.95 -21.90
CA LEU A 467 6.07 29.58 -23.33
C LEU A 467 5.94 30.81 -24.22
N GLN A 468 5.08 31.76 -23.83
CA GLN A 468 4.87 32.99 -24.57
C GLN A 468 6.13 33.87 -24.62
N THR A 469 6.75 34.14 -23.47
CA THR A 469 7.92 35.02 -23.35
C THR A 469 9.12 34.43 -24.09
N GLN A 470 9.30 33.12 -24.02
CA GLN A 470 10.31 32.40 -24.79
C GLN A 470 10.11 32.61 -26.28
N LEU A 471 8.92 32.30 -26.81
CA LEU A 471 8.61 32.42 -28.24
C LEU A 471 8.78 33.85 -28.74
N PHE A 472 8.28 34.85 -27.99
CA PHE A 472 8.45 36.25 -28.36
C PHE A 472 9.90 36.73 -28.31
N SER A 473 10.69 36.24 -27.36
CA SER A 473 12.13 36.49 -27.33
C SER A 473 12.82 35.87 -28.54
N MET A 474 12.42 34.66 -28.97
CA MET A 474 12.93 34.05 -30.22
C MET A 474 12.64 34.95 -31.43
N ALA A 475 11.38 35.34 -31.62
CA ALA A 475 10.97 36.17 -32.75
C ALA A 475 11.65 37.54 -32.74
N THR A 476 11.75 38.18 -31.57
CA THR A 476 12.43 39.47 -31.40
C THR A 476 13.91 39.35 -31.76
N ASN A 477 14.58 38.26 -31.36
CA ASN A 477 15.94 37.97 -31.77
C ASN A 477 16.04 37.79 -33.30
N ARG A 478 15.06 37.16 -33.98
CA ARG A 478 15.06 37.03 -35.46
C ARG A 478 15.00 38.38 -36.15
N MET A 479 14.06 39.21 -35.72
CA MET A 479 13.78 40.53 -36.28
C MET A 479 14.90 41.54 -36.02
N ASN A 480 15.69 41.33 -34.98
CA ASN A 480 16.79 42.22 -34.63
C ASN A 480 18.11 41.90 -35.35
N MET A 481 18.25 40.70 -35.89
CA MET A 481 19.45 40.25 -36.58
C MET A 481 19.47 40.57 -38.07
N SER A 482 18.31 40.88 -38.66
CA SER A 482 18.09 41.11 -40.09
C SER A 482 18.97 42.23 -40.66
N ASP A 483 19.13 43.34 -39.94
CA ASP A 483 19.91 44.50 -40.44
C ASP A 483 21.43 44.36 -40.27
N LYS A 484 21.86 43.51 -39.35
CA LYS A 484 23.26 43.49 -38.89
C LYS A 484 24.13 42.52 -39.67
N ILE A 485 23.54 41.55 -40.37
CA ILE A 485 24.26 40.42 -41.00
C ILE A 485 23.95 40.26 -42.49
N GLU A 486 22.72 40.52 -42.95
CA GLU A 486 22.28 40.21 -44.33
C GLU A 486 22.63 41.32 -45.37
N LYS A 487 23.72 42.07 -45.15
CA LYS A 487 24.12 43.19 -46.03
C LYS A 487 24.61 42.77 -47.42
N ASP A 488 25.02 41.52 -47.60
CA ASP A 488 25.71 41.04 -48.81
C ASP A 488 24.83 40.21 -49.78
N ILE A 489 23.53 40.03 -49.50
CA ILE A 489 22.60 39.34 -50.41
C ILE A 489 21.93 40.38 -51.32
N ASP A 490 22.20 40.30 -52.63
CA ASP A 490 21.72 41.23 -53.67
C ASP A 490 20.35 40.79 -54.24
N GLU A 491 19.43 40.38 -53.36
CA GLU A 491 18.10 39.89 -53.73
C GLU A 491 16.97 40.72 -53.11
N ASN A 492 15.82 40.77 -53.79
CA ASN A 492 14.62 41.47 -53.31
C ASN A 492 13.93 40.74 -52.15
N VAL A 493 14.24 39.45 -51.95
CA VAL A 493 13.72 38.61 -50.88
C VAL A 493 14.84 37.67 -50.46
N ALA A 494 15.09 37.53 -49.15
CA ALA A 494 15.98 36.51 -48.58
C ALA A 494 15.17 35.58 -47.68
N TYR A 495 15.43 34.27 -47.73
CA TYR A 495 14.73 33.28 -46.92
C TYR A 495 15.64 32.75 -45.82
N GLY A 496 15.08 32.54 -44.63
CA GLY A 496 15.78 31.98 -43.48
C GLY A 496 15.13 30.68 -43.03
N PHE A 497 15.95 29.66 -42.77
CA PHE A 497 15.55 28.50 -41.97
C PHE A 497 16.32 28.51 -40.66
N TRP A 498 15.65 28.21 -39.55
CA TRP A 498 16.29 28.18 -38.25
C TRP A 498 15.75 27.09 -37.33
N ALA A 499 16.59 26.71 -36.37
CA ALA A 499 16.28 25.82 -35.28
C ALA A 499 16.84 26.37 -33.96
N GLN A 500 16.11 26.16 -32.87
CA GLN A 500 16.47 26.61 -31.54
C GLN A 500 16.18 25.53 -30.50
N GLY A 501 17.14 25.30 -29.60
CA GLY A 501 16.92 24.57 -28.36
C GLY A 501 16.83 25.54 -27.18
N LEU A 502 16.01 25.23 -26.19
CA LEU A 502 15.84 26.01 -24.97
C LEU A 502 15.77 25.12 -23.74
N MET A 503 16.24 25.68 -22.62
CA MET A 503 16.08 25.14 -21.28
C MET A 503 15.67 26.29 -20.36
N ASN A 504 14.69 26.09 -19.50
CA ASN A 504 14.21 27.08 -18.56
C ASN A 504 13.97 26.47 -17.19
N THR A 505 14.24 27.25 -16.15
CA THR A 505 13.81 26.96 -14.79
C THR A 505 13.02 28.16 -14.28
N SER A 506 11.81 27.89 -13.79
CA SER A 506 10.92 28.85 -13.15
C SER A 506 10.68 28.48 -11.70
N LYS A 507 10.63 29.46 -10.80
CA LYS A 507 10.41 29.24 -9.37
C LYS A 507 9.48 30.32 -8.81
N TYR A 508 8.44 29.89 -8.09
CA TYR A 508 7.51 30.76 -7.37
C TYR A 508 7.61 30.52 -5.86
N ALA A 509 8.29 31.43 -5.15
CA ALA A 509 8.63 31.31 -3.74
C ALA A 509 9.13 29.89 -3.42
N ASP A 510 8.71 29.29 -2.32
CA ASP A 510 8.93 27.86 -2.05
C ASP A 510 7.71 27.00 -2.43
N ALA A 511 6.78 27.53 -3.24
CA ALA A 511 5.55 26.85 -3.60
C ALA A 511 5.73 25.86 -4.75
N PHE A 512 6.39 26.27 -5.85
CA PHE A 512 6.70 25.35 -6.95
C PHE A 512 8.00 25.71 -7.68
N THR A 513 8.57 24.69 -8.33
CA THR A 513 9.64 24.82 -9.33
C THR A 513 9.20 24.11 -10.61
N GLY A 514 9.41 24.75 -11.77
CA GLY A 514 9.09 24.19 -13.08
C GLY A 514 10.29 24.25 -14.02
N ASP A 515 10.68 23.12 -14.59
CA ASP A 515 11.78 22.99 -15.53
C ASP A 515 11.25 22.67 -16.93
N THR A 516 11.45 23.59 -17.88
CA THR A 516 11.00 23.43 -19.28
C THR A 516 12.18 23.15 -20.20
N ASN A 517 12.07 22.12 -21.03
CA ASN A 517 12.97 21.85 -22.14
C ASN A 517 12.20 21.92 -23.46
N GLY A 518 12.82 22.51 -24.49
CA GLY A 518 12.10 22.78 -25.72
C GLY A 518 12.95 22.82 -26.97
N VAL A 519 12.29 22.53 -28.08
CA VAL A 519 12.84 22.69 -29.44
C VAL A 519 11.87 23.47 -30.30
N ALA A 520 12.40 24.40 -31.08
CA ALA A 520 11.64 25.21 -32.02
C ALA A 520 12.31 25.20 -33.39
N VAL A 521 11.50 25.21 -34.44
CA VAL A 521 11.95 25.34 -35.83
C VAL A 521 11.09 26.35 -36.55
N GLY A 522 11.69 27.10 -37.46
CA GLY A 522 10.95 28.13 -38.17
C GLY A 522 11.57 28.52 -39.49
N LEU A 523 10.75 29.27 -40.24
CA LEU A 523 11.06 29.84 -41.53
C LEU A 523 10.72 31.33 -41.49
N ASP A 524 11.58 32.16 -42.04
CA ASP A 524 11.33 33.60 -42.21
C ASP A 524 11.70 34.07 -43.62
N ALA A 525 11.10 35.17 -44.04
CA ALA A 525 11.42 35.86 -45.28
C ALA A 525 11.64 37.34 -45.00
N LEU A 526 12.80 37.86 -45.41
CA LEU A 526 13.10 39.29 -45.40
C LEU A 526 12.85 39.87 -46.79
N ILE A 527 11.82 40.70 -46.93
CA ILE A 527 11.35 41.28 -48.19
C ILE A 527 11.80 42.74 -48.27
N LYS A 528 12.52 43.07 -49.35
CA LYS A 528 13.05 44.41 -49.64
C LYS A 528 13.83 45.04 -48.47
N LYS A 529 14.40 44.21 -47.58
CA LYS A 529 15.10 44.63 -46.36
C LYS A 529 14.25 45.41 -45.33
N HIS A 530 12.94 45.54 -45.55
CA HIS A 530 12.04 46.39 -44.74
C HIS A 530 10.92 45.61 -44.07
N TYR A 531 10.61 44.41 -44.56
CA TYR A 531 9.53 43.58 -44.04
C TYR A 531 10.07 42.20 -43.73
N MET A 532 9.91 41.75 -42.48
CA MET A 532 10.13 40.35 -42.14
C MET A 532 8.78 39.69 -41.88
N LEU A 533 8.61 38.46 -42.36
CA LEU A 533 7.50 37.60 -42.00
C LEU A 533 8.05 36.21 -41.73
N GLY A 534 7.65 35.59 -40.62
CA GLY A 534 8.07 34.24 -40.30
C GLY A 534 7.03 33.45 -39.54
N PHE A 535 7.17 32.14 -39.65
CA PHE A 535 6.34 31.14 -39.00
C PHE A 535 7.23 30.17 -38.25
N ALA A 536 6.77 29.69 -37.09
CA ALA A 536 7.50 28.70 -36.32
C ALA A 536 6.56 27.70 -35.63
N PHE A 537 7.12 26.53 -35.38
CA PHE A 537 6.54 25.49 -34.53
C PHE A 537 7.51 25.19 -33.39
N SER A 538 7.00 24.98 -32.18
CA SER A 538 7.80 24.49 -31.06
C SER A 538 7.10 23.40 -30.27
N TYR A 539 7.92 22.48 -29.77
CA TYR A 539 7.52 21.43 -28.85
C TYR A 539 8.28 21.64 -27.54
N ASN A 540 7.54 21.68 -26.43
CA ASN A 540 8.09 21.91 -25.10
C ASN A 540 7.57 20.85 -24.13
N GLN A 541 8.44 20.38 -23.24
CA GLN A 541 8.11 19.53 -22.11
C GLN A 541 8.48 20.27 -20.83
N THR A 542 7.56 20.33 -19.87
CA THR A 542 7.77 20.99 -18.58
C THR A 542 7.46 20.03 -17.45
N ASP A 543 8.41 19.87 -16.55
CA ASP A 543 8.24 19.10 -15.32
C ASP A 543 8.10 20.08 -14.16
N ILE A 544 7.05 19.93 -13.34
CA ILE A 544 6.72 20.86 -12.26
C ILE A 544 6.58 20.07 -10.97
N THR A 545 7.31 20.48 -9.94
CA THR A 545 7.17 19.94 -8.59
C THR A 545 6.66 21.02 -7.67
N ALA A 546 5.56 20.73 -6.99
CA ALA A 546 4.87 21.65 -6.13
C ALA A 546 4.32 20.90 -4.90
N ASN A 547 4.92 21.15 -3.74
CA ASN A 547 4.69 20.37 -2.52
C ASN A 547 4.84 18.84 -2.75
N GLU A 548 3.74 18.07 -2.63
CA GLU A 548 3.68 16.62 -2.85
C GLU A 548 2.93 16.25 -4.15
N ARG A 549 2.85 17.20 -5.08
CA ARG A 549 2.25 17.06 -6.41
C ARG A 549 3.29 17.31 -7.48
N ASP A 550 3.41 16.35 -8.39
CA ASP A 550 4.25 16.46 -9.58
C ASP A 550 3.34 16.58 -10.81
N THR A 551 3.65 17.53 -11.70
CA THR A 551 2.87 17.82 -12.90
C THR A 551 3.78 17.81 -14.12
N GLU A 552 3.45 16.98 -15.10
CA GLU A 552 4.10 16.93 -16.41
C GLU A 552 3.25 17.66 -17.44
N VAL A 553 3.87 18.54 -18.22
CA VAL A 553 3.19 19.34 -19.25
C VAL A 553 3.85 19.13 -20.60
N THR A 554 3.06 18.78 -21.60
CA THR A 554 3.51 18.71 -23.00
C THR A 554 2.81 19.78 -23.81
N SER A 555 3.57 20.64 -24.50
CA SER A 555 3.03 21.79 -25.24
C SER A 555 3.46 21.81 -26.69
N ASN A 556 2.48 21.93 -27.59
CA ASN A 556 2.67 22.19 -29.02
C ASN A 556 2.30 23.63 -29.34
N ASN A 557 3.22 24.36 -29.97
CA ASN A 557 3.09 25.81 -30.12
C ASN A 557 3.25 26.21 -31.58
N PHE A 558 2.42 27.14 -32.02
CA PHE A 558 2.45 27.74 -33.35
C PHE A 558 2.66 29.23 -33.21
N MET A 559 3.54 29.77 -34.03
CA MET A 559 3.90 31.18 -33.97
C MET A 559 3.90 31.82 -35.35
N LEU A 560 3.37 33.04 -35.42
CA LEU A 560 3.47 33.92 -36.58
C LEU A 560 4.09 35.23 -36.10
N TYR A 561 5.08 35.74 -36.83
CA TYR A 561 5.74 36.96 -36.45
C TYR A 561 6.13 37.79 -37.67
N GLY A 562 6.14 39.12 -37.52
CA GLY A 562 6.57 40.01 -38.56
C GLY A 562 7.12 41.33 -38.05
N GLN A 563 7.99 41.92 -38.86
CA GLN A 563 8.57 43.23 -38.60
C GLN A 563 8.30 44.15 -39.77
N TYR A 564 8.01 45.41 -39.48
CA TYR A 564 8.13 46.52 -40.41
C TYR A 564 9.21 47.48 -39.93
N LYS A 565 10.29 47.60 -40.71
CA LYS A 565 11.45 48.44 -40.40
C LYS A 565 11.92 49.19 -41.65
N PRO A 566 11.29 50.35 -41.98
CA PRO A 566 11.68 51.11 -43.16
C PRO A 566 12.97 51.92 -43.01
N ASN A 567 13.40 52.18 -41.77
CA ASN A 567 14.60 52.95 -41.39
C ASN A 567 14.99 52.53 -39.95
N ASN A 568 15.61 53.42 -39.17
CA ASN A 568 15.94 53.23 -37.76
C ASN A 568 14.72 52.93 -36.85
N TRP A 569 13.52 53.31 -37.26
CA TRP A 569 12.28 52.99 -36.54
C TRP A 569 11.71 51.65 -37.00
N TYR A 570 11.18 50.84 -36.06
CA TYR A 570 10.53 49.58 -36.37
C TYR A 570 9.24 49.35 -35.57
N VAL A 571 8.43 48.43 -36.10
CA VAL A 571 7.31 47.79 -35.40
C VAL A 571 7.44 46.28 -35.57
N ASN A 572 7.45 45.57 -34.45
CA ASN A 572 7.45 44.12 -34.37
C ASN A 572 6.07 43.66 -33.89
N ALA A 573 5.50 42.69 -34.59
CA ALA A 573 4.27 42.03 -34.19
C ALA A 573 4.50 40.52 -34.12
N ALA A 574 4.00 39.87 -33.09
CA ALA A 574 4.06 38.43 -32.93
C ALA A 574 2.76 37.89 -32.36
N LEU A 575 2.34 36.72 -32.82
CA LEU A 575 1.19 35.97 -32.35
C LEU A 575 1.63 34.53 -32.06
N ASN A 576 1.14 33.95 -30.98
CA ASN A 576 1.35 32.54 -30.66
C ASN A 576 0.05 31.86 -30.22
N TYR A 577 -0.05 30.57 -30.52
CA TYR A 577 -1.09 29.68 -30.01
C TYR A 577 -0.42 28.42 -29.47
N ALA A 578 -0.70 28.06 -28.23
CA ALA A 578 -0.13 26.88 -27.58
C ALA A 578 -1.24 25.96 -27.09
N MET A 579 -1.13 24.68 -27.45
CA MET A 579 -1.97 23.59 -26.96
C MET A 579 -1.14 22.77 -25.99
N SER A 580 -1.58 22.65 -24.75
CA SER A 580 -0.81 21.98 -23.69
C SER A 580 -1.65 20.94 -22.96
N ASP A 581 -1.09 19.75 -22.77
CA ASP A 581 -1.69 18.69 -21.97
C ASP A 581 -0.95 18.58 -20.64
N TYR A 582 -1.69 18.53 -19.54
CA TYR A 582 -1.21 18.45 -18.17
C TYR A 582 -1.59 17.09 -17.58
N VAL A 583 -0.62 16.42 -16.98
CA VAL A 583 -0.81 15.18 -16.23
C VAL A 583 -0.22 15.37 -14.85
N GLU A 584 -1.03 15.25 -13.80
CA GLU A 584 -0.54 15.38 -12.43
C GLU A 584 -0.48 14.03 -11.70
N ASN A 585 0.37 13.96 -10.69
CA ASN A 585 0.52 12.82 -9.81
C ASN A 585 0.61 13.33 -8.38
N ALA A 586 -0.32 12.88 -7.53
CA ALA A 586 -0.29 13.18 -6.10
C ALA A 586 -0.77 11.97 -5.30
N ILE A 587 -0.40 11.94 -4.02
CA ILE A 587 -0.95 11.01 -3.05
C ILE A 587 -1.62 11.85 -1.96
N ALA A 588 -2.90 11.59 -1.72
CA ALA A 588 -3.65 12.23 -0.65
C ALA A 588 -4.42 11.17 0.13
N PHE A 589 -4.39 11.22 1.45
CA PHE A 589 -4.98 10.23 2.35
C PHE A 589 -4.56 8.78 2.02
N GLY A 590 -3.34 8.59 1.52
CA GLY A 590 -2.82 7.28 1.11
C GLY A 590 -3.42 6.72 -0.19
N VAL A 591 -4.17 7.52 -0.97
CA VAL A 591 -4.68 7.15 -2.29
C VAL A 591 -4.02 7.98 -3.39
N ILE A 592 -3.77 7.35 -4.53
CA ILE A 592 -3.15 7.99 -5.69
C ILE A 592 -4.23 8.76 -6.46
N ILE A 593 -3.90 9.98 -6.86
CA ILE A 593 -4.75 10.88 -7.63
C ILE A 593 -3.97 11.34 -8.87
N ASN A 594 -4.55 11.10 -10.06
CA ASN A 594 -3.91 11.35 -11.36
C ASN A 594 -4.81 12.14 -12.31
N PRO A 595 -4.97 13.45 -12.10
CA PRO A 595 -5.81 14.27 -12.95
C PRO A 595 -5.12 14.58 -14.27
N GLU A 596 -5.91 14.65 -15.34
CA GLU A 596 -5.46 15.00 -16.68
C GLU A 596 -6.35 16.12 -17.23
N TYR A 597 -5.74 17.18 -17.76
CA TYR A 597 -6.49 18.29 -18.34
C TYR A 597 -5.70 19.01 -19.44
N SER A 598 -6.42 19.71 -20.32
CA SER A 598 -5.82 20.47 -21.40
C SER A 598 -5.95 21.98 -21.15
N VAL A 599 -4.92 22.71 -21.56
CA VAL A 599 -4.85 24.18 -21.51
C VAL A 599 -4.45 24.71 -22.87
N ASP A 600 -5.32 25.55 -23.42
CA ASP A 600 -5.02 26.34 -24.61
C ASP A 600 -4.63 27.76 -24.19
N SER A 601 -3.62 28.32 -24.85
CA SER A 601 -3.29 29.74 -24.68
C SER A 601 -3.06 30.44 -26.01
N PHE A 602 -3.50 31.69 -26.07
CA PHE A 602 -3.29 32.59 -27.18
C PHE A 602 -2.55 33.83 -26.71
N GLY A 603 -1.54 34.21 -27.45
CA GLY A 603 -0.72 35.35 -27.13
C GLY A 603 -0.50 36.29 -28.31
N GLY A 604 -0.40 37.58 -28.01
CA GLY A 604 -0.06 38.61 -28.98
C GLY A 604 0.87 39.65 -28.39
N GLN A 605 1.87 40.08 -29.16
CA GLN A 605 2.81 41.13 -28.78
C GLN A 605 2.98 42.14 -29.90
N LEU A 606 2.97 43.42 -29.52
CA LEU A 606 3.30 44.54 -30.38
C LEU A 606 4.36 45.41 -29.71
N ILE A 607 5.53 45.55 -30.31
CA ILE A 607 6.62 46.38 -29.82
C ILE A 607 7.02 47.36 -30.92
N THR A 608 7.25 48.62 -30.56
CA THR A 608 7.87 49.62 -31.44
C THR A 608 9.13 50.17 -30.80
N GLY A 609 10.15 50.41 -31.61
CA GLY A 609 11.44 50.92 -31.14
C GLY A 609 12.15 51.78 -32.16
N TYR A 610 13.20 52.45 -31.70
CA TYR A 610 14.03 53.32 -32.54
C TYR A 610 15.52 53.03 -32.31
N ASP A 611 16.23 52.60 -33.35
CA ASP A 611 17.67 52.36 -33.31
C ASP A 611 18.43 53.68 -33.53
N PHE A 612 19.15 54.15 -32.51
CA PHE A 612 19.92 55.39 -32.63
C PHE A 612 21.22 55.24 -33.43
N GLY A 613 21.57 54.05 -33.91
CA GLY A 613 22.74 53.80 -34.76
C GLY A 613 24.07 53.72 -34.02
N PHE A 614 24.14 54.10 -32.75
CA PHE A 614 25.28 53.85 -31.84
C PHE A 614 25.10 52.58 -30.99
N GLY A 615 24.13 51.73 -31.35
CA GLY A 615 23.86 50.45 -30.70
C GLY A 615 22.76 50.47 -29.64
N LEU A 616 22.24 51.65 -29.26
CA LEU A 616 21.13 51.80 -28.31
C LEU A 616 19.78 51.84 -29.01
N THR A 617 18.82 51.07 -28.49
CA THR A 617 17.45 50.97 -28.99
C THR A 617 16.47 50.98 -27.82
N PRO A 618 15.83 52.12 -27.50
CA PRO A 618 14.64 52.11 -26.66
C PRO A 618 13.46 51.49 -27.40
N GLU A 619 12.60 50.82 -26.65
CA GLU A 619 11.38 50.20 -27.15
C GLU A 619 10.22 50.32 -26.15
N VAL A 620 9.01 50.32 -26.68
CA VAL A 620 7.77 50.32 -25.90
C VAL A 620 6.76 49.44 -26.61
N GLY A 621 5.92 48.73 -25.85
CA GLY A 621 4.96 47.82 -26.42
C GLY A 621 3.92 47.34 -25.42
N ALA A 622 3.11 46.40 -25.91
CA ALA A 622 2.14 45.68 -25.11
C ALA A 622 2.13 44.20 -25.51
N ARG A 623 1.82 43.35 -24.53
CA ARG A 623 1.68 41.90 -24.67
C ARG A 623 0.34 41.47 -24.07
N TYR A 624 -0.40 40.65 -24.79
CA TYR A 624 -1.67 40.07 -24.37
C TYR A 624 -1.52 38.56 -24.24
N LEU A 625 -2.11 37.97 -23.20
CA LEU A 625 -2.17 36.53 -22.97
C LEU A 625 -3.59 36.15 -22.55
N TYR A 626 -4.18 35.25 -23.31
CA TYR A 626 -5.42 34.57 -22.96
C TYR A 626 -5.12 33.10 -22.70
N ILE A 627 -5.69 32.56 -21.63
CA ILE A 627 -5.55 31.15 -21.23
C ILE A 627 -6.94 30.57 -21.03
N SER A 628 -7.19 29.39 -21.59
CA SER A 628 -8.41 28.61 -21.43
C SER A 628 -8.01 27.25 -20.88
N GLN A 629 -8.27 27.00 -19.60
CA GLN A 629 -8.13 25.69 -18.98
C GLN A 629 -9.47 24.96 -19.06
N ASP A 630 -9.49 23.81 -19.73
CA ASP A 630 -10.71 23.01 -19.82
C ASP A 630 -11.09 22.40 -18.47
N GLY A 631 -12.38 22.12 -18.28
CA GLY A 631 -12.86 21.45 -17.07
C GLY A 631 -12.43 19.98 -17.04
N TYR A 632 -12.19 19.45 -15.85
CA TYR A 632 -11.63 18.12 -15.64
C TYR A 632 -12.04 17.51 -14.30
N ASP A 633 -12.02 16.19 -14.22
CA ASP A 633 -12.14 15.47 -12.94
C ASP A 633 -10.76 15.40 -12.30
N ASN A 634 -10.61 15.99 -11.11
CA ASN A 634 -9.34 15.98 -10.41
C ASN A 634 -9.08 14.67 -9.63
N GLY A 635 -9.94 13.66 -9.79
CA GLY A 635 -9.93 12.39 -9.06
C GLY A 635 -10.67 12.45 -7.71
N PHE A 636 -11.09 13.63 -7.26
CA PHE A 636 -11.93 13.88 -6.09
C PHE A 636 -13.25 14.57 -6.45
N ALA A 637 -13.18 15.57 -7.32
CA ALA A 637 -14.25 16.48 -7.67
C ALA A 637 -14.08 17.02 -9.09
N GLU A 638 -15.17 17.52 -9.66
CA GLU A 638 -15.19 18.10 -11.00
C GLU A 638 -14.77 19.58 -10.94
N VAL A 639 -13.68 19.93 -11.63
CA VAL A 639 -13.19 21.30 -11.76
C VAL A 639 -13.78 21.92 -13.02
N ALA A 640 -14.37 23.10 -12.89
CA ALA A 640 -14.99 23.80 -14.00
C ALA A 640 -13.95 24.44 -14.94
N LYS A 641 -14.32 24.57 -16.21
CA LYS A 641 -13.55 25.35 -17.20
C LYS A 641 -13.32 26.77 -16.68
N THR A 642 -12.09 27.25 -16.79
CA THR A 642 -11.68 28.58 -16.33
C THR A 642 -10.87 29.30 -17.40
N ASP A 643 -11.17 30.59 -17.59
CA ASP A 643 -10.54 31.46 -18.57
C ASP A 643 -9.82 32.61 -17.87
N PHE A 644 -8.62 32.97 -18.34
CA PHE A 644 -7.80 34.04 -17.76
C PHE A 644 -7.31 35.01 -18.84
N ASN A 645 -7.30 36.31 -18.52
CA ASN A 645 -6.81 37.36 -19.41
C ASN A 645 -5.74 38.22 -18.73
N TYR A 646 -4.65 38.47 -19.45
CA TYR A 646 -3.55 39.32 -19.02
C TYR A 646 -3.18 40.31 -20.12
N LEU A 647 -2.96 41.57 -19.74
CA LEU A 647 -2.45 42.62 -20.64
C LEU A 647 -1.27 43.32 -19.98
N THR A 648 -0.07 43.09 -20.50
CA THR A 648 1.18 43.64 -19.97
C THR A 648 1.67 44.81 -20.82
N ALA A 649 1.93 45.95 -20.20
CA ALA A 649 2.66 47.05 -20.81
C ALA A 649 4.18 46.83 -20.65
N ILE A 650 4.95 47.12 -21.70
CA ILE A 650 6.40 46.89 -21.76
C ILE A 650 7.11 48.20 -22.12
N ALA A 651 8.13 48.55 -21.36
CA ALA A 651 9.06 49.64 -21.68
C ALA A 651 10.50 49.13 -21.52
N GLY A 652 11.23 49.05 -22.63
CA GLY A 652 12.54 48.40 -22.69
C GLY A 652 13.63 49.25 -23.31
N VAL A 653 14.87 48.83 -23.07
CA VAL A 653 16.06 49.33 -23.73
C VAL A 653 16.99 48.18 -24.05
N LYS A 654 17.56 48.26 -25.24
CA LYS A 654 18.53 47.31 -25.75
C LYS A 654 19.82 48.02 -26.15
N TYR A 655 20.94 47.36 -25.89
CA TYR A 655 22.25 47.83 -26.32
C TYR A 655 23.04 46.70 -26.98
N ALA A 656 23.51 46.91 -28.20
CA ALA A 656 24.23 45.89 -28.96
C ALA A 656 25.44 46.48 -29.69
N LEU A 657 26.57 45.79 -29.59
CA LEU A 657 27.83 46.15 -30.25
C LEU A 657 28.09 45.20 -31.43
N SER A 658 28.89 45.64 -32.40
CA SER A 658 29.20 44.86 -33.60
C SER A 658 30.70 44.92 -33.86
N PHE A 659 31.36 43.76 -33.77
CA PHE A 659 32.79 43.61 -34.02
C PHE A 659 33.00 42.75 -35.27
N GLU A 660 33.74 43.26 -36.26
CA GLU A 660 34.08 42.53 -37.47
C GLU A 660 35.57 42.16 -37.44
N THR A 661 35.88 40.89 -37.73
CA THR A 661 37.25 40.38 -37.83
C THR A 661 37.67 40.27 -39.29
N GLU A 662 38.97 40.24 -39.58
CA GLU A 662 39.52 40.19 -40.95
C GLU A 662 39.06 38.95 -41.77
N GLY A 663 38.46 37.94 -41.15
CA GLY A 663 38.03 36.67 -41.75
C GLY A 663 36.52 36.51 -42.02
N ARG A 664 35.75 37.59 -42.21
CA ARG A 664 34.28 37.59 -42.42
C ARG A 664 33.44 37.08 -41.23
N LEU A 665 34.05 36.91 -40.07
CA LEU A 665 33.35 36.53 -38.84
C LEU A 665 32.95 37.80 -38.06
N LYS A 666 31.67 37.88 -37.72
CA LYS A 666 31.05 39.02 -37.01
C LYS A 666 30.52 38.60 -35.64
N PHE A 667 30.92 39.32 -34.60
CA PHE A 667 30.50 39.11 -33.21
C PHE A 667 29.56 40.22 -32.76
N ILE A 668 28.41 39.84 -32.20
CA ILE A 668 27.36 40.77 -31.77
C ILE A 668 26.95 40.43 -30.34
N PRO A 669 27.64 40.98 -29.33
CA PRO A 669 27.14 40.94 -27.96
C PRO A 669 26.00 41.95 -27.77
N GLU A 670 25.02 41.55 -26.97
CA GLU A 670 23.80 42.30 -26.72
C GLU A 670 23.36 42.19 -25.27
N VAL A 671 22.85 43.29 -24.73
CA VAL A 671 22.16 43.35 -23.44
C VAL A 671 20.79 44.00 -23.61
N ARG A 672 19.77 43.49 -22.92
CA ARG A 672 18.41 44.03 -22.89
C ARG A 672 17.92 44.14 -21.45
N ALA A 673 17.13 45.17 -21.20
CA ALA A 673 16.41 45.35 -19.95
C ALA A 673 15.03 45.96 -20.26
N ALA A 674 13.97 45.38 -19.72
CA ALA A 674 12.62 45.89 -19.85
C ALA A 674 11.91 45.90 -18.51
N PHE A 675 11.09 46.93 -18.33
CA PHE A 675 10.13 47.06 -17.26
C PHE A 675 8.76 46.61 -17.76
N THR A 676 8.06 45.81 -16.96
CA THR A 676 6.75 45.27 -17.30
C THR A 676 5.71 45.58 -16.21
N TYR A 677 4.49 45.87 -16.63
CA TYR A 677 3.37 46.08 -15.72
C TYR A 677 2.08 45.50 -16.30
N ASP A 678 1.42 44.61 -15.56
CA ASP A 678 0.14 44.02 -15.96
C ASP A 678 -1.00 44.99 -15.67
N VAL A 679 -1.57 45.55 -16.74
CA VAL A 679 -2.70 46.49 -16.72
C VAL A 679 -4.03 45.75 -16.57
N ILE A 680 -4.11 44.52 -17.07
CA ILE A 680 -5.20 43.57 -16.83
C ILE A 680 -4.55 42.31 -16.29
N SER A 681 -5.07 41.80 -15.17
CA SER A 681 -4.65 40.54 -14.58
C SER A 681 -5.82 39.92 -13.81
N ASP A 682 -6.50 38.97 -14.45
CA ASP A 682 -7.58 38.22 -13.81
C ASP A 682 -7.06 37.46 -12.57
N ASP A 683 -7.95 37.30 -11.58
CA ASP A 683 -7.67 36.53 -10.37
C ASP A 683 -7.75 35.02 -10.66
N ASN A 684 -6.95 34.25 -9.94
CA ASN A 684 -6.96 32.79 -10.06
C ASN A 684 -8.11 32.22 -9.21
N THR A 685 -9.29 32.00 -9.79
CA THR A 685 -10.43 31.41 -9.07
C THR A 685 -10.86 30.11 -9.73
N LEU A 686 -10.92 29.02 -8.96
CA LEU A 686 -11.37 27.72 -9.45
C LEU A 686 -12.73 27.40 -8.83
N SER A 687 -13.66 26.94 -9.67
CA SER A 687 -14.98 26.47 -9.24
C SER A 687 -14.98 24.95 -9.30
N VAL A 688 -15.21 24.30 -8.17
CA VAL A 688 -15.13 22.84 -8.00
C VAL A 688 -16.48 22.31 -7.51
N THR A 689 -16.97 21.22 -8.11
CA THR A 689 -18.21 20.55 -7.67
C THR A 689 -17.88 19.31 -6.85
N ILE A 690 -18.05 19.42 -5.53
CA ILE A 690 -17.67 18.39 -4.56
C ILE A 690 -18.88 17.53 -4.19
N PRO A 691 -18.78 16.18 -4.16
CA PRO A 691 -19.86 15.30 -3.74
C PRO A 691 -20.42 15.66 -2.35
N GLY A 692 -21.75 15.72 -2.21
CA GLY A 692 -22.40 16.07 -0.94
C GLY A 692 -22.35 17.57 -0.54
N ILE A 693 -21.56 18.40 -1.22
CA ILE A 693 -21.46 19.85 -1.00
C ILE A 693 -22.09 20.63 -2.16
N GLY A 694 -21.76 20.29 -3.40
CA GLY A 694 -22.12 21.07 -4.58
C GLY A 694 -20.99 22.02 -4.99
N ASN A 695 -21.34 23.19 -5.52
CA ASN A 695 -20.34 24.14 -6.02
C ASN A 695 -19.58 24.82 -4.88
N TYR A 696 -18.26 24.78 -4.95
CA TYR A 696 -17.32 25.31 -3.97
C TYR A 696 -16.22 26.07 -4.72
N ILE A 697 -15.86 27.27 -4.23
CA ILE A 697 -14.91 28.15 -4.92
C ILE A 697 -13.62 28.19 -4.11
N THR A 698 -12.51 27.88 -4.75
CA THR A 698 -11.18 28.07 -4.20
C THR A 698 -10.53 29.30 -4.82
N TYR A 699 -9.81 30.05 -3.99
CA TYR A 699 -9.07 31.24 -4.40
C TYR A 699 -7.59 30.90 -4.46
N GLY A 700 -6.98 31.13 -5.61
CA GLY A 700 -5.57 30.93 -5.85
C GLY A 700 -4.77 32.24 -5.84
N ASP A 701 -3.46 32.08 -5.67
CA ASP A 701 -2.48 33.13 -5.86
C ASP A 701 -2.37 33.51 -7.35
N LYS A 702 -1.96 34.75 -7.61
CA LYS A 702 -1.59 35.24 -8.94
C LYS A 702 -0.20 35.85 -8.94
N LEU A 703 0.45 35.89 -10.10
CA LEU A 703 1.73 36.59 -10.24
C LEU A 703 1.59 38.09 -9.95
N SER A 704 2.60 38.69 -9.33
CA SER A 704 2.63 40.13 -9.07
C SER A 704 2.64 40.93 -10.38
N GLU A 705 1.83 42.00 -10.45
CA GLU A 705 1.62 42.83 -11.64
C GLU A 705 2.89 43.52 -12.13
N LEU A 706 3.83 43.80 -11.21
CA LEU A 706 5.08 44.51 -11.49
C LEU A 706 6.20 43.51 -11.79
N GLY A 707 6.89 43.70 -12.92
CA GLY A 707 7.99 42.83 -13.31
C GLY A 707 9.16 43.54 -14.00
N GLY A 708 10.22 42.77 -14.22
CA GLY A 708 11.36 43.15 -15.05
C GLY A 708 11.88 41.97 -15.86
N GLU A 709 12.25 42.22 -17.10
CA GLU A 709 12.84 41.25 -18.03
C GLU A 709 14.27 41.70 -18.35
N PHE A 710 15.25 40.83 -18.19
CA PHE A 710 16.66 41.11 -18.46
C PHE A 710 17.23 40.03 -19.34
N GLY A 711 18.13 40.40 -20.24
CA GLY A 711 18.78 39.38 -21.06
C GLY A 711 20.11 39.79 -21.63
N ILE A 712 20.92 38.76 -21.87
CA ILE A 712 22.22 38.87 -22.49
C ILE A 712 22.27 37.91 -23.68
N GLY A 713 22.90 38.33 -24.76
CA GLY A 713 23.00 37.55 -25.99
C GLY A 713 24.38 37.71 -26.62
N LEU A 714 24.84 36.64 -27.25
CA LEU A 714 26.01 36.66 -28.13
C LEU A 714 25.64 35.98 -29.43
N SER A 715 25.73 36.73 -30.54
CA SER A 715 25.54 36.18 -31.87
C SER A 715 26.84 36.19 -32.68
N LEU A 716 27.03 35.12 -33.45
CA LEU A 716 28.14 34.87 -34.36
C LEU A 716 27.58 34.71 -35.76
N ALA A 717 28.05 35.53 -36.70
CA ALA A 717 27.69 35.40 -38.10
C ALA A 717 28.91 35.09 -38.97
N TYR A 718 28.76 34.08 -39.82
CA TYR A 718 29.77 33.62 -40.76
C TYR A 718 29.12 33.22 -42.09
N ASN A 719 29.30 34.06 -43.10
CA ASN A 719 28.56 33.98 -44.38
C ASN A 719 27.04 33.89 -44.15
N GLU A 720 26.38 32.87 -44.70
CA GLU A 720 24.94 32.61 -44.59
C GLU A 720 24.52 32.03 -43.22
N TRP A 721 25.49 31.67 -42.37
CA TRP A 721 25.24 31.02 -41.09
C TRP A 721 25.25 32.00 -39.93
N ASN A 722 24.34 31.76 -39.00
CA ASN A 722 24.20 32.53 -37.78
C ASN A 722 23.95 31.62 -36.57
N PHE A 723 24.77 31.78 -35.55
CA PHE A 723 24.68 31.08 -34.29
C PHE A 723 24.48 32.08 -33.16
N SER A 724 23.58 31.80 -32.23
CA SER A 724 23.36 32.67 -31.07
C SER A 724 23.20 31.90 -29.78
N LEU A 725 23.82 32.39 -28.72
CA LEU A 725 23.61 31.95 -27.34
C LEU A 725 22.94 33.08 -26.58
N ASN A 726 21.81 32.81 -25.92
CA ASN A 726 21.09 33.81 -25.13
C ASN A 726 20.76 33.30 -23.74
N TYR A 727 20.70 34.23 -22.80
CA TYR A 727 20.18 34.01 -21.45
C TYR A 727 19.20 35.13 -21.11
N ASP A 728 18.00 34.75 -20.65
CA ASP A 728 16.91 35.63 -20.23
C ASP A 728 16.56 35.37 -18.77
N LEU A 729 16.26 36.44 -18.05
CA LEU A 729 15.84 36.44 -16.65
C LEU A 729 14.60 37.31 -16.51
N ASP A 730 13.48 36.68 -16.17
CA ASP A 730 12.22 37.35 -15.83
C ASP A 730 12.04 37.34 -14.32
N ILE A 731 11.75 38.49 -13.73
CA ILE A 731 11.59 38.64 -12.28
C ILE A 731 10.27 39.36 -12.00
N ARG A 732 9.49 38.81 -11.08
CA ARG A 732 8.38 39.49 -10.41
C ARG A 732 8.53 39.26 -8.90
N GLU A 733 7.71 39.90 -8.08
CA GLU A 733 7.68 39.57 -6.65
C GLU A 733 7.39 38.07 -6.47
N SER A 734 8.20 37.39 -5.66
CA SER A 734 8.15 35.94 -5.42
C SER A 734 8.34 35.03 -6.63
N TYR A 735 8.51 35.55 -7.85
CA TYR A 735 8.67 34.75 -9.06
C TYR A 735 9.97 35.07 -9.79
N ASN A 736 10.68 34.03 -10.25
CA ASN A 736 11.77 34.20 -11.21
C ASN A 736 11.76 33.08 -12.24
N SER A 737 12.13 33.43 -13.47
CA SER A 737 12.26 32.50 -14.59
C SER A 737 13.58 32.78 -15.31
N GLN A 738 14.34 31.73 -15.54
CA GLN A 738 15.66 31.80 -16.17
C GLN A 738 15.68 30.92 -17.40
N THR A 739 15.86 31.49 -18.58
CA THR A 739 15.89 30.76 -19.84
C THR A 739 17.26 30.83 -20.48
N GLY A 740 17.87 29.69 -20.78
CA GLY A 740 19.00 29.56 -21.70
C GLY A 740 18.53 29.10 -23.08
N SER A 741 19.05 29.68 -24.15
CA SER A 741 18.76 29.22 -25.51
C SER A 741 19.96 29.22 -26.43
N VAL A 742 20.00 28.21 -27.30
CA VAL A 742 20.99 28.07 -28.37
C VAL A 742 20.24 28.01 -29.69
N ASN A 743 20.65 28.84 -30.64
CA ASN A 743 19.96 28.96 -31.91
C ASN A 743 20.94 28.90 -33.10
N PHE A 744 20.41 28.41 -34.21
CA PHE A 744 21.06 28.25 -35.49
C PHE A 744 20.14 28.76 -36.61
N LYS A 745 20.66 29.62 -37.50
CA LYS A 745 19.94 30.12 -38.69
C LYS A 745 20.84 29.99 -39.93
N TYR A 746 20.22 29.62 -41.05
CA TYR A 746 20.78 29.67 -42.38
C TYR A 746 19.93 30.57 -43.26
N THR A 747 20.55 31.55 -43.92
CA THR A 747 19.87 32.46 -44.87
C THR A 747 20.26 32.11 -46.31
N PHE A 748 19.30 32.02 -47.23
CA PHE A 748 19.52 31.64 -48.63
C PHE A 748 18.60 32.37 -49.62
#